data_AF-A0A0Q4JGU7-F1
#
_entry.id   AF-A0A0Q4JGU7-F1
#
_cell.length_a   1.000
_cell.length_b   1.000
_cell.length_c   1.000
_cell.angle_alpha   90.00
_cell.angle_beta   90.00
_cell.angle_gamma   90.00
#
_symmetry.space_group_name_H-M   'P 1'
#
loop_
_entity.id
_entity.type
_entity.pdbx_description
1 polymer ?
#
loop_
_entity_poly.entity_id
_entity_poly.type
_entity_poly.pdbx_seq_one_letter_code
_entity_poly.pdbx_strand_id
1 'polypeptide(L)'
;MKGDLYLARLPVSNMPVSPQLFGYCGTGIAADDDVFALWAEAIRAGRSGYIPAGRYRLTRTVDLRGYDVSIDCHPNAIFDASTADSANLIQGAIFILGGGEAMTRLPDLAANIIVDAQTVTFATVPALAPKDIFVVYDSADYSWSASRNYYRAGEMMRTLSVAGAVVTIDAPAARAYATGGTREVWKLTMKKVRWSGGQFIGNPAYTGGVGLSVFQGENIAISNIAGGTGNVMALLALRRCYGGVVDNLTYWDASPDSAVNYATSVIACHDVAFRNPNVRSTRHAIAFTGGNVALSIPNRWCTVEGGFVSGGLYALDMHGSNDRCGFRDVQVRGGIQLAGRGPWVDGCRVVGNMAASSDPGACIRTTDEILDANISIKNVKVDDEGTKRALILIQSIREGGLIDIHDVQFVADSTIPDFVVSIDFATDAAGSVDIVIDGVKGQSPSGTCPIVQVNVPVGIPARLIRISDIAGAAVRCTAYANLIDVSRLNNTGSVIEDVVVNLRNDTDVRISNIHGRRNTPYVSNAMIAVRGNSTFAGIFTATISDVQQRGTEISPVVTVELDVASTGYAKSIILKDIEGAAPRILGRCENGLISRCINSRSEPDGCKVTLFAHTARQRVVIESCDIQLAKQCGILITGPGSATDTIVIVRDCQSMNNNQSNTASTTNAKSSLLAQTIGTARIYDNEFGDDQAVATQTRVDAIVDVGNLIEHSNRVTGTLTTRTRTTIGAWRAPSVLTASAAYNPPNLVDGDGATTTVAVVGAAVGDVVQMTFSLDLQGIILAGWCSAAGTISARFQNETGGAIDLASGTLTARVQKL
;
A
#
# COMPACT_ATOMS: atom_id res chain seq x y z
N MET A 1 5.41 -46.44 -62.80
CA MET A 1 6.66 -47.08 -63.26
C MET A 1 7.82 -46.20 -62.85
N LYS A 2 8.80 -46.79 -62.15
CA LYS A 2 10.16 -46.30 -61.83
C LYS A 2 10.22 -44.96 -61.06
N GLY A 3 10.46 -44.92 -59.75
CA GLY A 3 11.39 -45.77 -59.00
C GLY A 3 12.79 -45.55 -59.56
N ASP A 4 13.63 -44.81 -58.82
CA ASP A 4 15.04 -44.54 -59.11
C ASP A 4 15.33 -43.53 -60.24
N LEU A 5 15.15 -42.22 -60.00
CA LEU A 5 16.01 -41.21 -60.66
C LEU A 5 15.92 -39.78 -60.05
N TYR A 6 16.22 -39.56 -58.76
CA TYR A 6 16.58 -38.20 -58.27
C TYR A 6 17.42 -38.17 -56.98
N LEU A 7 18.18 -39.24 -56.70
CA LEU A 7 19.12 -39.29 -55.56
C LEU A 7 20.59 -39.29 -55.99
N ALA A 8 20.93 -38.55 -57.04
CA ALA A 8 22.32 -38.37 -57.44
C ALA A 8 22.66 -36.90 -57.69
N ARG A 9 23.50 -36.38 -56.79
CA ARG A 9 24.31 -35.15 -56.87
C ARG A 9 23.64 -33.83 -56.47
N LEU A 10 23.48 -33.65 -55.16
CA LEU A 10 24.01 -32.46 -54.49
C LEU A 10 24.63 -32.89 -53.15
N PRO A 11 25.89 -32.53 -52.84
CA PRO A 11 26.47 -32.77 -51.52
C PRO A 11 25.90 -31.70 -50.57
N VAL A 12 24.73 -31.95 -49.99
CA VAL A 12 24.15 -31.00 -49.03
C VAL A 12 23.54 -31.72 -47.85
N SER A 13 24.42 -32.33 -47.07
CA SER A 13 24.11 -32.72 -45.69
C SER A 13 23.65 -31.53 -44.83
N ASN A 14 23.94 -30.29 -45.27
CA ASN A 14 23.70 -29.06 -44.50
C ASN A 14 22.60 -28.14 -45.06
N MET A 15 21.97 -28.44 -46.21
CA MET A 15 20.80 -27.64 -46.64
C MET A 15 19.52 -28.15 -45.98
N PRO A 16 18.63 -27.24 -45.53
CA PRO A 16 17.31 -27.60 -45.04
C PRO A 16 16.51 -28.41 -46.06
N VAL A 17 15.78 -29.42 -45.61
CA VAL A 17 14.93 -30.27 -46.43
C VAL A 17 13.53 -29.65 -46.59
N SER A 18 13.00 -29.67 -47.82
CA SER A 18 11.67 -29.12 -48.15
C SER A 18 10.66 -30.22 -48.47
N PRO A 19 9.37 -30.06 -48.10
CA PRO A 19 8.30 -30.99 -48.50
C PRO A 19 8.23 -31.20 -50.02
N GLN A 20 8.52 -30.18 -50.83
CA GLN A 20 8.48 -30.25 -52.29
C GLN A 20 9.47 -31.27 -52.89
N LEU A 21 10.49 -31.69 -52.13
CA LEU A 21 11.42 -32.75 -52.55
C LEU A 21 10.75 -34.14 -52.56
N PHE A 22 9.62 -34.30 -51.87
CA PHE A 22 8.92 -35.57 -51.71
C PHE A 22 7.64 -35.68 -52.54
N GLY A 23 7.27 -34.63 -53.27
CA GLY A 23 6.12 -34.65 -54.17
C GLY A 23 5.59 -33.26 -54.52
N TYR A 24 4.61 -33.22 -55.43
CA TYR A 24 3.87 -32.00 -55.73
C TYR A 24 2.94 -31.67 -54.55
N CYS A 25 3.17 -30.52 -53.91
CA CYS A 25 2.43 -30.10 -52.73
C CYS A 25 2.24 -28.58 -52.67
N GLY A 26 1.40 -28.09 -51.76
CA GLY A 26 1.30 -26.66 -51.48
C GLY A 26 0.36 -25.89 -52.42
N THR A 27 -0.56 -26.59 -53.07
CA THR A 27 -1.56 -26.00 -53.98
C THR A 27 -2.88 -25.64 -53.31
N GLY A 28 -3.16 -26.19 -52.13
CA GLY A 28 -4.43 -26.07 -51.42
C GLY A 28 -5.57 -26.91 -51.99
N ILE A 29 -5.33 -27.71 -53.04
CA ILE A 29 -6.37 -28.50 -53.73
C ILE A 29 -6.45 -29.93 -53.17
N ALA A 30 -5.34 -30.67 -53.21
CA ALA A 30 -5.24 -32.04 -52.72
C ALA A 30 -4.63 -32.07 -51.31
N ALA A 31 -4.87 -33.15 -50.58
CA ALA A 31 -4.22 -33.37 -49.28
C ALA A 31 -2.71 -33.59 -49.45
N ASP A 32 -1.91 -32.90 -48.63
CA ASP A 32 -0.45 -32.93 -48.66
C ASP A 32 0.13 -33.88 -47.58
N ASP A 33 -0.71 -34.65 -46.88
CA ASP A 33 -0.33 -35.47 -45.72
C ASP A 33 0.81 -36.45 -46.02
N ASP A 34 0.78 -37.14 -47.16
CA ASP A 34 1.80 -38.14 -47.51
C ASP A 34 3.17 -37.49 -47.80
N VAL A 35 3.16 -36.29 -48.39
CA VAL A 35 4.37 -35.50 -48.64
C VAL A 35 4.96 -35.02 -47.30
N PHE A 36 4.11 -34.55 -46.38
CA PHE A 36 4.55 -34.15 -45.05
C PHE A 36 4.99 -35.32 -44.18
N ALA A 37 4.43 -36.52 -44.36
CA ALA A 37 4.89 -37.72 -43.66
C ALA A 37 6.33 -38.07 -44.08
N LEU A 38 6.64 -38.06 -45.38
CA LEU A 38 7.99 -38.31 -45.88
C LEU A 38 8.98 -37.20 -45.46
N TRP A 39 8.54 -35.95 -45.50
CA TRP A 39 9.35 -34.83 -45.00
C TRP A 39 9.62 -34.94 -43.50
N ALA A 40 8.63 -35.32 -42.71
CA ALA A 40 8.77 -35.52 -41.27
C ALA A 40 9.81 -36.60 -40.94
N GLU A 41 9.88 -37.70 -41.70
CA GLU A 41 10.95 -38.70 -41.50
C GLU A 41 12.35 -38.12 -41.71
N ALA A 42 12.53 -37.22 -42.68
CA ALA A 42 13.79 -36.53 -42.87
C ALA A 42 14.15 -35.60 -41.70
N ILE A 43 13.16 -34.94 -41.10
CA ILE A 43 13.35 -34.13 -39.89
C ILE A 43 13.72 -35.01 -38.69
N ARG A 44 13.02 -36.13 -38.48
CA ARG A 44 13.32 -37.11 -37.41
C ARG A 44 14.70 -37.73 -37.56
N ALA A 45 15.22 -37.83 -38.79
CA ALA A 45 16.60 -38.21 -39.07
C ALA A 45 17.65 -37.11 -38.74
N GLY A 46 17.24 -35.99 -38.14
CA GLY A 46 18.12 -34.92 -37.66
C GLY A 46 18.38 -33.81 -38.67
N ARG A 47 17.65 -33.75 -39.80
CA ARG A 47 17.79 -32.65 -40.77
C ARG A 47 17.01 -31.42 -40.34
N SER A 48 17.53 -30.24 -40.65
CA SER A 48 16.76 -28.99 -40.59
C SER A 48 15.73 -28.93 -41.72
N GLY A 49 14.60 -28.24 -41.49
CA GLY A 49 13.51 -28.11 -42.45
C GLY A 49 13.37 -26.70 -43.00
N TYR A 50 13.04 -26.57 -44.29
CA TYR A 50 12.56 -25.33 -44.89
C TYR A 50 11.24 -25.55 -45.63
N ILE A 51 10.19 -24.83 -45.24
CA ILE A 51 8.88 -24.93 -45.89
C ILE A 51 8.66 -23.70 -46.78
N PRO A 52 8.64 -23.85 -48.12
CA PRO A 52 8.47 -22.73 -49.03
C PRO A 52 7.04 -22.18 -49.03
N ALA A 53 6.83 -21.04 -49.71
CA ALA A 53 5.51 -20.47 -49.91
C ALA A 53 4.56 -21.48 -50.57
N GLY A 54 3.31 -21.52 -50.11
CA GLY A 54 2.31 -22.45 -50.62
C GLY A 54 1.18 -22.66 -49.63
N ARG A 55 0.06 -23.21 -50.08
CA ARG A 55 -1.06 -23.61 -49.21
C ARG A 55 -1.08 -25.12 -49.08
N TYR A 56 -0.73 -25.63 -47.91
CA TYR A 56 -0.57 -27.04 -47.62
C TYR A 56 -1.82 -27.57 -46.91
N ARG A 57 -2.58 -28.44 -47.56
CA ARG A 57 -3.80 -28.99 -47.01
C ARG A 57 -3.48 -30.23 -46.17
N LEU A 58 -3.61 -30.11 -44.84
CA LEU A 58 -3.27 -31.15 -43.88
C LEU A 58 -4.56 -31.70 -43.26
N THR A 59 -4.78 -33.00 -43.38
CA THR A 59 -5.98 -33.67 -42.82
C THR A 59 -5.68 -34.46 -41.55
N ARG A 60 -4.40 -34.61 -41.20
CA ARG A 60 -3.92 -35.22 -39.94
C ARG A 60 -2.72 -34.46 -39.37
N THR A 61 -2.40 -34.71 -38.10
CA THR A 61 -1.24 -34.10 -37.44
C THR A 61 0.09 -34.50 -38.08
N VAL A 62 1.00 -33.54 -38.21
CA VAL A 62 2.42 -33.77 -38.45
C VAL A 62 3.14 -33.90 -37.10
N ASP A 63 3.47 -35.13 -36.71
CA ASP A 63 4.07 -35.45 -35.42
C ASP A 63 5.61 -35.50 -35.48
N LEU A 64 6.27 -34.61 -34.75
CA LEU A 64 7.73 -34.54 -34.65
C LEU A 64 8.20 -34.68 -33.19
N ARG A 65 7.38 -35.28 -32.32
CA ARG A 65 7.78 -35.55 -30.92
C ARG A 65 8.92 -36.56 -30.84
N GLY A 66 9.76 -36.42 -29.83
CA GLY A 66 10.93 -37.25 -29.55
C GLY A 66 12.23 -36.73 -30.18
N TYR A 67 12.17 -35.67 -30.99
CA TYR A 67 13.30 -35.18 -31.79
C TYR A 67 13.54 -33.69 -31.55
N ASP A 68 14.81 -33.30 -31.65
CA ASP A 68 15.18 -31.89 -31.75
C ASP A 68 14.75 -31.39 -33.13
N VAL A 69 14.08 -30.24 -33.19
CA VAL A 69 13.53 -29.69 -34.44
C VAL A 69 14.04 -28.29 -34.70
N SER A 70 14.37 -28.04 -35.97
CA SER A 70 14.74 -26.71 -36.48
C SER A 70 14.08 -26.50 -37.84
N ILE A 71 13.01 -25.72 -37.86
CA ILE A 71 12.15 -25.53 -39.03
C ILE A 71 12.02 -24.03 -39.31
N ASP A 72 12.33 -23.62 -40.53
CA ASP A 72 12.08 -22.27 -41.02
C ASP A 72 11.03 -22.31 -42.14
N CYS A 73 10.02 -21.48 -42.06
CA CYS A 73 8.93 -21.40 -43.03
C CYS A 73 8.96 -20.05 -43.71
N HIS A 74 8.65 -20.05 -45.00
CA HIS A 74 8.31 -18.82 -45.69
C HIS A 74 7.06 -18.17 -45.05
N PRO A 75 6.97 -16.83 -44.91
CA PRO A 75 5.81 -16.16 -44.29
C PRO A 75 4.45 -16.47 -44.96
N ASN A 76 4.48 -16.80 -46.26
CA ASN A 76 3.31 -17.20 -47.06
C ASN A 76 3.12 -18.74 -47.15
N ALA A 77 3.77 -19.53 -46.29
CA ALA A 77 3.42 -20.93 -46.10
C ALA A 77 2.16 -21.00 -45.24
N ILE A 78 1.08 -21.57 -45.77
CA ILE A 78 -0.22 -21.69 -45.10
C ILE A 78 -0.48 -23.17 -44.81
N PHE A 79 -0.58 -23.53 -43.54
CA PHE A 79 -0.94 -24.87 -43.07
C PHE A 79 -2.45 -24.91 -42.84
N ASP A 80 -3.15 -25.55 -43.78
CA ASP A 80 -4.60 -25.54 -43.87
C ASP A 80 -5.20 -26.87 -43.40
N ALA A 81 -5.66 -26.87 -42.15
CA ALA A 81 -6.41 -27.95 -41.54
C ALA A 81 -7.93 -27.66 -41.47
N SER A 82 -8.44 -26.74 -42.30
CA SER A 82 -9.86 -26.33 -42.28
C SER A 82 -10.86 -27.45 -42.51
N THR A 83 -10.41 -28.59 -43.04
CA THR A 83 -11.24 -29.78 -43.30
C THR A 83 -10.74 -31.04 -42.61
N ALA A 84 -9.74 -30.93 -41.75
CA ALA A 84 -9.25 -32.06 -40.98
C ALA A 84 -10.34 -32.56 -40.04
N ASP A 85 -10.54 -33.88 -39.98
CA ASP A 85 -11.35 -34.49 -38.93
C ASP A 85 -10.60 -34.35 -37.59
N SER A 86 -11.30 -33.90 -36.55
CA SER A 86 -10.78 -33.81 -35.18
C SER A 86 -10.16 -35.13 -34.69
N ALA A 87 -10.67 -36.29 -35.13
CA ALA A 87 -10.13 -37.60 -34.76
C ALA A 87 -8.72 -37.84 -35.32
N ASN A 88 -8.33 -37.15 -36.39
CA ASN A 88 -7.02 -37.26 -37.03
C ASN A 88 -6.01 -36.24 -36.48
N LEU A 89 -6.46 -35.31 -35.62
CA LEU A 89 -5.62 -34.32 -34.99
C LEU A 89 -5.27 -34.76 -33.57
N ILE A 90 -4.03 -35.19 -33.38
CA ILE A 90 -3.48 -35.56 -32.07
C ILE A 90 -3.55 -34.33 -31.16
N GLN A 91 -4.42 -34.39 -30.15
CA GLN A 91 -4.68 -33.29 -29.22
C GLN A 91 -5.07 -31.98 -29.91
N GLY A 92 -5.72 -32.10 -31.08
CA GLY A 92 -6.19 -30.98 -31.88
C GLY A 92 -5.11 -30.24 -32.67
N ALA A 93 -3.85 -30.67 -32.63
CA ALA A 93 -2.73 -29.93 -33.21
C ALA A 93 -2.47 -30.23 -34.70
N ILE A 94 -2.20 -29.20 -35.51
CA ILE A 94 -1.71 -29.38 -36.90
C ILE A 94 -0.27 -29.90 -36.87
N PHE A 95 0.59 -29.28 -36.05
CA PHE A 95 1.95 -29.74 -35.77
C PHE A 95 2.13 -29.97 -34.28
N ILE A 96 2.79 -31.08 -33.93
CA ILE A 96 3.18 -31.37 -32.54
C ILE A 96 4.68 -31.65 -32.45
N LEU A 97 5.38 -30.94 -31.56
CA LEU A 97 6.83 -30.94 -31.42
C LEU A 97 7.27 -31.22 -29.97
N GLY A 98 8.57 -31.48 -29.78
CA GLY A 98 9.22 -31.55 -28.48
C GLY A 98 9.44 -32.97 -27.96
N GLY A 99 9.63 -33.15 -26.65
CA GLY A 99 9.82 -34.45 -26.01
C GLY A 99 8.62 -35.38 -26.00
N GLY A 100 7.42 -34.82 -26.13
CA GLY A 100 6.15 -35.55 -26.07
C GLY A 100 5.67 -35.83 -24.64
N GLU A 101 5.04 -36.98 -24.43
CA GLU A 101 4.39 -37.32 -23.15
C GLU A 101 5.18 -38.31 -22.30
N ALA A 102 6.27 -38.86 -22.85
CA ALA A 102 7.10 -39.82 -22.13
C ALA A 102 7.80 -39.15 -20.94
N MET A 103 7.68 -39.77 -19.77
CA MET A 103 8.27 -39.33 -18.51
C MET A 103 8.81 -40.56 -17.78
N THR A 104 9.96 -40.43 -17.12
CA THR A 104 10.59 -41.55 -16.40
C THR A 104 10.55 -41.28 -14.90
N ARG A 105 9.96 -42.19 -14.12
CA ARG A 105 9.96 -42.08 -12.64
C ARG A 105 11.40 -42.18 -12.13
N LEU A 106 11.77 -41.28 -11.23
CA LEU A 106 13.04 -41.28 -10.51
C LEU A 106 12.84 -41.83 -9.09
N PRO A 107 13.93 -42.20 -8.38
CA PRO A 107 13.85 -42.52 -6.97
C PRO A 107 13.18 -41.42 -6.16
N ASP A 108 12.55 -41.78 -5.04
CA ASP A 108 11.95 -40.80 -4.15
C ASP A 108 13.03 -39.95 -3.44
N LEU A 109 12.60 -38.83 -2.85
CA LEU A 109 13.47 -37.96 -2.06
C LEU A 109 13.86 -38.62 -0.73
N ALA A 110 15.14 -38.53 -0.36
CA ALA A 110 15.64 -38.95 0.96
C ALA A 110 15.61 -37.83 2.01
N ALA A 111 15.52 -36.57 1.57
CA ALA A 111 15.46 -35.40 2.44
C ALA A 111 14.48 -34.37 1.88
N ASN A 112 13.88 -33.58 2.77
CA ASN A 112 13.01 -32.47 2.38
C ASN A 112 13.81 -31.48 1.54
N ILE A 113 13.21 -31.00 0.45
CA ILE A 113 13.69 -29.81 -0.24
C ILE A 113 13.17 -28.61 0.56
N ILE A 114 14.05 -27.67 0.89
CA ILE A 114 13.68 -26.40 1.49
C ILE A 114 13.74 -25.29 0.44
N VAL A 115 13.06 -24.17 0.68
CA VAL A 115 13.18 -22.98 -0.16
C VAL A 115 14.66 -22.58 -0.25
N ASP A 116 15.11 -22.16 -1.43
CA ASP A 116 16.49 -21.77 -1.76
C ASP A 116 17.53 -22.90 -1.65
N ALA A 117 17.11 -24.16 -1.50
CA ALA A 117 18.03 -25.29 -1.58
C ALA A 117 18.65 -25.39 -2.99
N GLN A 118 19.97 -25.61 -3.04
CA GLN A 118 20.70 -25.82 -4.31
C GLN A 118 21.06 -27.29 -4.57
N THR A 119 20.60 -28.18 -3.70
CA THR A 119 20.82 -29.62 -3.80
C THR A 119 19.55 -30.39 -3.48
N VAL A 120 19.30 -31.46 -4.23
CA VAL A 120 18.21 -32.42 -4.01
C VAL A 120 18.81 -33.78 -3.68
N THR A 121 18.39 -34.37 -2.56
CA THR A 121 18.90 -35.68 -2.10
C THR A 121 17.87 -36.76 -2.36
N PHE A 122 18.25 -37.76 -3.14
CA PHE A 122 17.43 -38.91 -3.51
C PHE A 122 17.70 -40.12 -2.59
N ALA A 123 16.74 -41.03 -2.50
CA ALA A 123 16.87 -42.29 -1.75
C ALA A 123 17.93 -43.23 -2.33
N THR A 124 18.07 -43.21 -3.65
CA THR A 124 19.11 -43.93 -4.39
C THR A 124 19.63 -43.06 -5.53
N VAL A 125 20.74 -43.46 -6.15
CA VAL A 125 21.35 -42.72 -7.26
C VAL A 125 20.31 -42.53 -8.39
N PRO A 126 19.92 -41.28 -8.71
CA PRO A 126 18.91 -41.04 -9.75
C PRO A 126 19.51 -41.21 -11.14
N ALA A 127 18.68 -41.61 -12.11
CA ALA A 127 19.05 -41.71 -13.53
C ALA A 127 19.09 -40.33 -14.23
N LEU A 128 19.89 -39.43 -13.66
CA LEU A 128 20.09 -38.05 -14.12
C LEU A 128 21.54 -37.81 -14.54
N ALA A 129 21.71 -36.96 -15.53
CA ALA A 129 22.96 -36.45 -16.03
C ALA A 129 22.92 -34.91 -16.07
N PRO A 130 24.07 -34.23 -16.13
CA PRO A 130 24.11 -32.78 -16.34
C PRO A 130 23.22 -32.36 -17.52
N LYS A 131 22.45 -31.28 -17.32
CA LYS A 131 21.43 -30.70 -18.21
C LYS A 131 20.07 -31.41 -18.25
N ASP A 132 19.93 -32.60 -17.67
CA ASP A 132 18.61 -33.23 -17.56
C ASP A 132 17.67 -32.36 -16.72
N ILE A 133 16.42 -32.26 -17.19
CA ILE A 133 15.35 -31.57 -16.47
C ILE A 133 14.46 -32.63 -15.82
N PHE A 134 14.23 -32.47 -14.52
CA PHE A 134 13.31 -33.29 -13.76
C PHE A 134 12.28 -32.41 -13.04
N VAL A 135 11.16 -33.02 -12.66
CA VAL A 135 10.06 -32.39 -11.96
C VAL A 135 9.92 -33.03 -10.59
N VAL A 136 9.89 -32.19 -9.55
CA VAL A 136 9.31 -32.59 -8.26
C VAL A 136 7.82 -32.26 -8.33
N TYR A 137 6.97 -33.23 -8.01
CA TYR A 137 5.52 -33.15 -8.18
C TYR A 137 4.80 -33.64 -6.94
N ASP A 138 3.83 -32.88 -6.45
CA ASP A 138 2.89 -33.34 -5.43
C ASP A 138 1.59 -33.79 -6.12
N SER A 139 1.35 -35.10 -6.18
CA SER A 139 0.18 -35.66 -6.85
C SER A 139 -1.14 -35.47 -6.08
N ALA A 140 -1.11 -34.92 -4.86
CA ALA A 140 -2.32 -34.62 -4.13
C ALA A 140 -3.12 -33.50 -4.81
N ASP A 141 -4.42 -33.71 -4.97
CA ASP A 141 -5.35 -32.67 -5.41
C ASP A 141 -5.27 -31.46 -4.48
N TYR A 142 -5.37 -30.25 -5.04
CA TYR A 142 -5.29 -28.97 -4.35
C TYR A 142 -3.96 -28.67 -3.64
N SER A 143 -2.91 -29.46 -3.86
CA SER A 143 -1.61 -29.26 -3.18
C SER A 143 -0.93 -27.93 -3.50
N TRP A 144 -1.31 -27.27 -4.60
CA TRP A 144 -0.90 -25.89 -4.88
C TRP A 144 -1.93 -24.86 -4.44
N SER A 145 -3.20 -25.08 -4.79
CA SER A 145 -4.29 -24.12 -4.58
C SER A 145 -5.61 -24.83 -4.40
N ALA A 146 -6.42 -24.36 -3.45
CA ALA A 146 -7.76 -24.88 -3.18
C ALA A 146 -8.79 -24.56 -4.28
N SER A 147 -8.46 -23.68 -5.24
CA SER A 147 -9.42 -23.25 -6.27
C SER A 147 -9.83 -24.36 -7.23
N ARG A 148 -8.91 -25.26 -7.59
CA ARG A 148 -9.19 -26.38 -8.53
C ARG A 148 -8.40 -27.62 -8.12
N ASN A 149 -9.01 -28.79 -8.20
CA ASN A 149 -8.40 -30.02 -7.72
C ASN A 149 -7.10 -30.38 -8.45
N TYR A 150 -7.00 -30.05 -9.74
CA TYR A 150 -5.80 -30.25 -10.54
C TYR A 150 -4.74 -29.15 -10.40
N TYR A 151 -4.93 -28.15 -9.53
CA TYR A 151 -3.86 -27.22 -9.16
C TYR A 151 -2.95 -27.90 -8.14
N ARG A 152 -1.93 -28.58 -8.67
CA ARG A 152 -1.01 -29.41 -7.91
C ARG A 152 0.38 -28.79 -7.83
N ALA A 153 1.03 -28.91 -6.69
CA ALA A 153 2.33 -28.27 -6.45
C ALA A 153 3.45 -29.01 -7.19
N GLY A 154 4.44 -28.27 -7.66
CA GLY A 154 5.66 -28.83 -8.23
C GLY A 154 6.54 -27.81 -8.91
N GLU A 155 7.70 -28.27 -9.36
CA GLU A 155 8.76 -27.44 -9.92
C GLU A 155 9.65 -28.28 -10.85
N MET A 156 9.92 -27.78 -12.06
CA MET A 156 11.02 -28.25 -12.90
C MET A 156 12.35 -27.71 -12.40
N MET A 157 13.34 -28.59 -12.33
CA MET A 157 14.72 -28.29 -11.94
C MET A 157 15.68 -28.86 -12.98
N ARG A 158 16.73 -28.11 -13.33
CA ARG A 158 17.78 -28.61 -14.20
C ARG A 158 18.97 -29.10 -13.39
N THR A 159 19.42 -30.29 -13.74
CA THR A 159 20.58 -30.95 -13.14
C THR A 159 21.87 -30.25 -13.58
N LEU A 160 22.64 -29.73 -12.62
CA LEU A 160 23.99 -29.24 -12.86
C LEU A 160 25.02 -30.37 -12.77
N SER A 161 24.94 -31.19 -11.72
CA SER A 161 25.81 -32.34 -11.50
C SER A 161 25.14 -33.39 -10.61
N VAL A 162 25.66 -34.63 -10.66
CA VAL A 162 25.19 -35.75 -9.84
C VAL A 162 26.39 -36.36 -9.12
N ALA A 163 26.32 -36.43 -7.79
CA ALA A 163 27.32 -37.03 -6.93
C ALA A 163 26.65 -38.06 -6.00
N GLY A 164 26.70 -39.34 -6.38
CA GLY A 164 25.94 -40.38 -5.70
C GLY A 164 24.43 -40.09 -5.78
N ALA A 165 23.75 -40.03 -4.64
CA ALA A 165 22.32 -39.73 -4.58
C ALA A 165 22.01 -38.22 -4.43
N VAL A 166 23.02 -37.35 -4.45
CA VAL A 166 22.84 -35.90 -4.37
C VAL A 166 22.95 -35.28 -5.75
N VAL A 167 21.93 -34.52 -6.12
CA VAL A 167 21.87 -33.76 -7.37
C VAL A 167 22.03 -32.28 -7.04
N THR A 168 23.02 -31.62 -7.63
CA THR A 168 23.12 -30.16 -7.61
C THR A 168 22.26 -29.60 -8.75
N ILE A 169 21.45 -28.59 -8.46
CA ILE A 169 20.57 -27.92 -9.43
C ILE A 169 21.12 -26.55 -9.82
N ASP A 170 20.84 -26.11 -11.05
CA ASP A 170 21.42 -24.86 -11.61
C ASP A 170 20.75 -23.58 -11.09
N ALA A 171 19.53 -23.68 -10.58
CA ALA A 171 18.80 -22.63 -9.87
C ALA A 171 18.30 -23.15 -8.51
N PRO A 172 18.30 -22.32 -7.44
CA PRO A 172 17.75 -22.70 -6.15
C PRO A 172 16.27 -23.07 -6.23
N ALA A 173 15.83 -24.03 -5.44
CA ALA A 173 14.43 -24.45 -5.38
C ALA A 173 13.52 -23.31 -4.94
N ALA A 174 12.51 -22.99 -5.74
CA ALA A 174 11.57 -21.89 -5.48
C ALA A 174 10.59 -22.20 -4.34
N ARG A 175 10.44 -23.48 -3.97
CA ARG A 175 9.57 -23.96 -2.89
C ARG A 175 10.14 -25.13 -2.10
N ALA A 176 9.57 -25.33 -0.92
CA ALA A 176 9.82 -26.51 -0.11
C ALA A 176 8.93 -27.70 -0.53
N TYR A 177 9.51 -28.90 -0.50
CA TYR A 177 8.83 -30.16 -0.78
C TYR A 177 9.23 -31.20 0.26
N ALA A 178 8.25 -31.73 0.99
CA ALA A 178 8.47 -32.79 1.98
C ALA A 178 8.75 -34.15 1.31
N THR A 179 9.46 -35.05 2.00
CA THR A 179 9.64 -36.44 1.58
C THR A 179 8.36 -37.26 1.77
N GLY A 180 8.17 -38.29 0.93
CA GLY A 180 7.11 -39.29 1.08
C GLY A 180 5.71 -38.81 0.66
N GLY A 181 4.70 -39.62 0.98
CA GLY A 181 3.30 -39.33 0.63
C GLY A 181 3.08 -39.26 -0.88
N THR A 182 2.54 -38.13 -1.34
CA THR A 182 2.20 -37.85 -2.74
C THR A 182 3.35 -37.18 -3.52
N ARG A 183 4.54 -37.02 -2.94
CA ARG A 183 5.67 -36.37 -3.62
C ARG A 183 6.40 -37.36 -4.49
N GLU A 184 6.43 -37.07 -5.77
CA GLU A 184 7.02 -37.87 -6.82
C GLU A 184 8.09 -37.06 -7.55
N VAL A 185 9.06 -37.76 -8.12
CA VAL A 185 10.10 -37.13 -8.93
C VAL A 185 10.16 -37.79 -10.30
N TRP A 186 10.14 -37.00 -11.36
CA TRP A 186 10.03 -37.47 -12.73
C TRP A 186 11.04 -36.78 -13.64
N LYS A 187 11.80 -37.56 -14.42
CA LYS A 187 12.63 -37.04 -15.50
C LYS A 187 11.78 -36.76 -16.74
N LEU A 188 11.94 -35.58 -17.32
CA LEU A 188 11.32 -35.20 -18.59
C LEU A 188 12.25 -35.53 -19.76
N THR A 189 11.67 -35.83 -20.92
CA THR A 189 12.39 -36.18 -22.15
C THR A 189 12.53 -34.94 -23.04
N MET A 190 13.14 -33.87 -22.52
CA MET A 190 13.14 -32.57 -23.18
C MET A 190 13.79 -32.59 -24.58
N LYS A 191 13.26 -31.78 -25.50
CA LYS A 191 13.81 -31.59 -26.85
C LYS A 191 13.88 -30.13 -27.25
N LYS A 192 14.89 -29.80 -28.04
CA LYS A 192 15.08 -28.43 -28.56
C LYS A 192 14.07 -28.14 -29.65
N VAL A 193 13.44 -26.97 -29.57
CA VAL A 193 12.41 -26.57 -30.52
C VAL A 193 12.73 -25.19 -31.10
N ARG A 194 13.05 -25.16 -32.39
CA ARG A 194 13.13 -23.94 -33.19
C ARG A 194 12.11 -23.99 -34.32
N TRP A 195 11.28 -22.96 -34.40
CA TRP A 195 10.32 -22.76 -35.49
C TRP A 195 10.28 -21.28 -35.91
N SER A 196 10.29 -21.00 -37.20
CA SER A 196 10.02 -19.65 -37.70
C SER A 196 9.01 -19.64 -38.84
N GLY A 197 8.15 -18.63 -38.88
CA GLY A 197 7.25 -18.37 -40.01
C GLY A 197 6.03 -19.29 -40.10
N GLY A 198 5.20 -19.02 -41.11
CA GLY A 198 4.04 -19.83 -41.46
C GLY A 198 2.73 -19.35 -40.83
N GLN A 199 1.63 -19.70 -41.50
CA GLN A 199 0.26 -19.33 -41.12
C GLN A 199 -0.56 -20.58 -40.88
N PHE A 200 -1.33 -20.63 -39.80
CA PHE A 200 -2.11 -21.81 -39.42
C PHE A 200 -3.62 -21.52 -39.56
N ILE A 201 -4.32 -22.40 -40.26
CA ILE A 201 -5.78 -22.36 -40.47
C ILE A 201 -6.38 -23.65 -39.91
N GLY A 202 -7.33 -23.50 -38.99
CA GLY A 202 -7.97 -24.62 -38.28
C GLY A 202 -9.34 -24.94 -38.83
N ASN A 203 -9.89 -26.09 -38.44
CA ASN A 203 -11.24 -26.46 -38.80
C ASN A 203 -12.28 -25.59 -38.04
N PRO A 204 -13.13 -24.81 -38.72
CA PRO A 204 -14.19 -24.03 -38.08
C PRO A 204 -15.25 -24.88 -37.37
N ALA A 205 -15.36 -26.18 -37.63
CA ALA A 205 -16.29 -27.04 -36.89
C ALA A 205 -15.71 -27.55 -35.55
N TYR A 206 -14.41 -27.35 -35.28
CA TYR A 206 -13.73 -27.98 -34.16
C TYR A 206 -13.34 -26.96 -33.06
N THR A 207 -13.85 -27.19 -31.85
CA THR A 207 -13.65 -26.32 -30.67
C THR A 207 -12.39 -26.66 -29.86
N GLY A 208 -11.42 -27.38 -30.43
CA GLY A 208 -10.16 -27.72 -29.76
C GLY A 208 -8.92 -27.53 -30.63
N GLY A 209 -9.03 -26.86 -31.77
CA GLY A 209 -7.95 -26.78 -32.76
C GLY A 209 -6.73 -26.02 -32.25
N VAL A 210 -5.53 -26.59 -32.47
CA VAL A 210 -4.25 -25.95 -32.17
C VAL A 210 -3.40 -25.87 -33.43
N GLY A 211 -2.82 -24.70 -33.71
CA GLY A 211 -1.89 -24.55 -34.84
C GLY A 211 -0.61 -25.35 -34.59
N LEU A 212 0.15 -24.91 -33.59
CA LEU A 212 1.42 -25.51 -33.17
C LEU A 212 1.35 -25.90 -31.70
N SER A 213 1.64 -27.17 -31.37
CA SER A 213 1.75 -27.62 -30.00
C SER A 213 3.18 -28.09 -29.67
N VAL A 214 3.71 -27.63 -28.55
CA VAL A 214 5.04 -28.03 -28.06
C VAL A 214 4.90 -28.68 -26.70
N PHE A 215 5.39 -29.90 -26.58
CA PHE A 215 5.41 -30.69 -25.36
C PHE A 215 6.83 -30.98 -24.92
N GLN A 216 7.15 -30.70 -23.65
CA GLN A 216 8.51 -30.95 -23.13
C GLN A 216 9.58 -30.34 -24.06
N GLY A 217 9.33 -29.08 -24.46
CA GLY A 217 10.29 -28.30 -25.23
C GLY A 217 11.28 -27.61 -24.29
N GLU A 218 12.56 -27.69 -24.61
CA GLU A 218 13.60 -26.87 -23.96
C GLU A 218 14.22 -25.90 -24.96
N ASN A 219 14.69 -24.75 -24.45
CA ASN A 219 15.34 -23.73 -25.27
C ASN A 219 14.49 -23.37 -26.51
N ILE A 220 13.22 -23.06 -26.24
CA ILE A 220 12.24 -22.76 -27.28
C ILE A 220 12.64 -21.48 -28.01
N ALA A 221 12.64 -21.53 -29.34
CA ALA A 221 12.84 -20.37 -30.20
C ALA A 221 11.78 -20.39 -31.31
N ILE A 222 10.61 -19.84 -31.01
CA ILE A 222 9.49 -19.75 -31.96
C ILE A 222 9.34 -18.30 -32.39
N SER A 223 9.21 -18.04 -33.69
CA SER A 223 9.05 -16.67 -34.18
C SER A 223 8.18 -16.53 -35.41
N ASN A 224 7.57 -15.36 -35.58
CA ASN A 224 6.90 -14.96 -36.82
C ASN A 224 5.78 -15.92 -37.29
N ILE A 225 5.12 -16.61 -36.36
CA ILE A 225 4.00 -17.49 -36.70
C ILE A 225 2.70 -16.67 -36.70
N ALA A 226 1.81 -17.00 -37.63
CA ALA A 226 0.51 -16.34 -37.76
C ALA A 226 -0.66 -17.31 -37.75
N GLY A 227 -1.86 -16.83 -37.41
CA GLY A 227 -3.09 -17.62 -37.53
C GLY A 227 -4.34 -16.75 -37.35
N GLY A 228 -5.51 -17.39 -37.35
CA GLY A 228 -6.78 -16.70 -37.06
C GLY A 228 -7.92 -16.89 -38.06
N THR A 229 -7.68 -17.60 -39.16
CA THR A 229 -8.74 -18.02 -40.10
C THR A 229 -9.18 -19.45 -39.80
N GLY A 230 -10.48 -19.67 -39.60
CA GLY A 230 -11.03 -20.94 -39.09
C GLY A 230 -10.82 -21.10 -37.56
N ASN A 231 -11.66 -21.89 -36.88
CA ASN A 231 -11.68 -22.01 -35.40
C ASN A 231 -10.45 -22.75 -34.84
N VAL A 232 -9.24 -22.23 -35.04
CA VAL A 232 -8.08 -22.63 -34.22
C VAL A 232 -8.29 -22.01 -32.86
N MET A 233 -8.73 -22.77 -31.85
CA MET A 233 -8.95 -22.23 -30.50
C MET A 233 -7.67 -21.79 -29.81
N ALA A 234 -6.50 -22.27 -30.25
CA ALA A 234 -5.19 -21.70 -29.93
C ALA A 234 -4.15 -21.79 -31.05
N LEU A 235 -3.51 -20.68 -31.40
CA LEU A 235 -2.40 -20.69 -32.36
C LEU A 235 -1.22 -21.51 -31.82
N LEU A 236 -0.88 -21.31 -30.53
CA LEU A 236 0.27 -21.96 -29.90
C LEU A 236 -0.11 -22.55 -28.54
N ALA A 237 0.19 -23.83 -28.32
CA ALA A 237 0.08 -24.46 -27.01
C ALA A 237 1.46 -24.93 -26.53
N LEU A 238 1.91 -24.40 -25.39
CA LEU A 238 3.16 -24.80 -24.73
C LEU A 238 2.80 -25.61 -23.47
N ARG A 239 3.33 -26.84 -23.38
CA ARG A 239 2.97 -27.79 -22.33
C ARG A 239 4.23 -28.42 -21.76
N ARG A 240 4.48 -28.19 -20.46
CA ARG A 240 5.66 -28.70 -19.75
C ARG A 240 6.99 -28.25 -20.38
N CYS A 241 7.06 -27.01 -20.84
CA CYS A 241 8.26 -26.46 -21.48
C CYS A 241 9.18 -25.76 -20.46
N TYR A 242 10.47 -25.69 -20.77
CA TYR A 242 11.47 -25.08 -19.91
C TYR A 242 12.43 -24.20 -20.71
N GLY A 243 12.41 -22.89 -20.44
CA GLY A 243 13.31 -21.94 -21.09
C GLY A 243 12.92 -21.65 -22.53
N GLY A 244 12.88 -20.37 -22.90
CA GLY A 244 12.84 -19.95 -24.30
C GLY A 244 11.96 -18.74 -24.57
N VAL A 245 11.88 -18.39 -25.84
CA VAL A 245 11.20 -17.19 -26.33
C VAL A 245 10.27 -17.54 -27.49
N VAL A 246 9.07 -16.99 -27.43
CA VAL A 246 8.12 -16.90 -28.54
C VAL A 246 8.05 -15.43 -28.97
N ASP A 247 8.52 -15.09 -30.16
CA ASP A 247 8.62 -13.69 -30.62
C ASP A 247 7.74 -13.40 -31.83
N ASN A 248 7.17 -12.20 -31.87
CA ASN A 248 6.37 -11.70 -33.01
C ASN A 248 5.24 -12.66 -33.43
N LEU A 249 4.40 -13.03 -32.45
CA LEU A 249 3.20 -13.83 -32.68
C LEU A 249 2.09 -12.95 -33.28
N THR A 250 1.48 -13.35 -34.39
CA THR A 250 0.30 -12.65 -34.95
C THR A 250 -0.93 -13.54 -34.95
N TYR A 251 -2.01 -13.12 -34.29
CA TYR A 251 -3.23 -13.92 -34.28
C TYR A 251 -4.48 -13.08 -34.19
N TRP A 252 -5.49 -13.46 -34.97
CA TRP A 252 -6.82 -12.86 -34.92
C TRP A 252 -7.87 -13.94 -34.73
N ASP A 253 -8.41 -14.07 -33.53
CA ASP A 253 -9.57 -14.92 -33.29
C ASP A 253 -10.86 -14.23 -33.75
N ALA A 254 -11.73 -14.99 -34.39
CA ALA A 254 -13.11 -14.61 -34.64
C ALA A 254 -14.08 -15.75 -34.28
N SER A 255 -13.62 -16.74 -33.50
CA SER A 255 -14.42 -17.87 -33.07
C SER A 255 -15.50 -17.41 -32.07
N PRO A 256 -16.67 -18.08 -32.04
CA PRO A 256 -17.68 -17.81 -31.04
C PRO A 256 -17.14 -17.98 -29.62
N ASP A 257 -17.67 -17.19 -28.69
CA ASP A 257 -17.32 -17.28 -27.27
C ASP A 257 -17.61 -18.68 -26.73
N SER A 258 -16.64 -19.25 -26.02
CA SER A 258 -16.68 -20.58 -25.44
C SER A 258 -15.85 -20.65 -24.16
N ALA A 259 -15.89 -21.77 -23.43
CA ALA A 259 -15.07 -21.93 -22.22
C ALA A 259 -13.55 -21.88 -22.48
N VAL A 260 -13.12 -21.94 -23.75
CA VAL A 260 -11.72 -21.92 -24.19
C VAL A 260 -11.58 -21.11 -25.49
N ASN A 261 -10.94 -19.94 -25.45
CA ASN A 261 -10.66 -19.14 -26.66
C ASN A 261 -9.35 -18.39 -26.39
N TYR A 262 -8.22 -19.05 -26.62
CA TYR A 262 -6.91 -18.56 -26.20
C TYR A 262 -5.99 -18.51 -27.40
N ALA A 263 -5.47 -17.35 -27.83
CA ALA A 263 -4.46 -17.38 -28.90
C ALA A 263 -3.25 -18.24 -28.51
N THR A 264 -2.92 -18.23 -27.21
CA THR A 264 -1.88 -19.10 -26.64
C THR A 264 -2.34 -19.74 -25.34
N SER A 265 -1.96 -21.00 -25.15
CA SER A 265 -2.15 -21.73 -23.89
C SER A 265 -0.80 -22.16 -23.34
N VAL A 266 -0.47 -21.67 -22.14
CA VAL A 266 0.75 -22.04 -21.42
C VAL A 266 0.35 -22.89 -20.22
N ILE A 267 0.86 -24.13 -20.16
CA ILE A 267 0.53 -25.12 -19.13
C ILE A 267 1.83 -25.73 -18.59
N ALA A 268 2.02 -25.63 -17.28
CA ALA A 268 3.15 -26.22 -16.56
C ALA A 268 4.52 -25.83 -17.13
N CYS A 269 4.69 -24.60 -17.61
CA CYS A 269 5.94 -24.13 -18.21
C CYS A 269 6.78 -23.31 -17.22
N HIS A 270 8.10 -23.40 -17.35
CA HIS A 270 9.05 -22.57 -16.61
C HIS A 270 9.88 -21.69 -17.56
N ASP A 271 10.11 -20.44 -17.19
CA ASP A 271 11.07 -19.55 -17.86
C ASP A 271 10.79 -19.36 -19.37
N VAL A 272 9.51 -19.21 -19.73
CA VAL A 272 9.09 -18.96 -21.12
C VAL A 272 8.60 -17.52 -21.26
N ALA A 273 9.17 -16.80 -22.22
CA ALA A 273 8.79 -15.42 -22.53
C ALA A 273 8.08 -15.30 -23.88
N PHE A 274 6.99 -14.55 -23.92
CA PHE A 274 6.35 -14.08 -25.15
C PHE A 274 6.79 -12.65 -25.42
N ARG A 275 7.34 -12.35 -26.60
CA ARG A 275 7.84 -11.04 -26.98
C ARG A 275 7.11 -10.49 -28.18
N ASN A 276 6.77 -9.20 -28.10
CA ASN A 276 6.13 -8.45 -29.18
C ASN A 276 4.90 -9.15 -29.81
N PRO A 277 3.97 -9.73 -29.03
CA PRO A 277 2.76 -10.30 -29.61
C PRO A 277 1.93 -9.20 -30.29
N ASN A 278 1.24 -9.55 -31.36
CA ASN A 278 0.15 -8.78 -31.96
C ASN A 278 -1.07 -9.71 -32.06
N VAL A 279 -1.79 -9.81 -30.95
CA VAL A 279 -2.77 -10.87 -30.74
C VAL A 279 -4.12 -10.28 -30.38
N ARG A 280 -5.17 -10.79 -31.01
CA ARG A 280 -6.56 -10.47 -30.68
C ARG A 280 -7.33 -11.77 -30.52
N SER A 281 -8.03 -11.92 -29.41
CA SER A 281 -8.85 -13.10 -29.14
C SER A 281 -10.27 -12.75 -28.71
N THR A 282 -11.22 -13.68 -28.91
CA THR A 282 -12.58 -13.54 -28.39
C THR A 282 -12.59 -13.47 -26.86
N ARG A 283 -11.73 -14.23 -26.17
CA ARG A 283 -11.57 -14.16 -24.70
C ARG A 283 -10.18 -13.69 -24.28
N HIS A 284 -9.26 -14.62 -24.00
CA HIS A 284 -7.91 -14.31 -23.53
C HIS A 284 -6.94 -14.35 -24.72
N ALA A 285 -6.22 -13.27 -24.98
CA ALA A 285 -5.17 -13.29 -26.00
C ALA A 285 -4.05 -14.25 -25.57
N ILE A 286 -3.48 -14.04 -24.39
CA ILE A 286 -2.44 -14.91 -23.83
C ILE A 286 -2.89 -15.39 -22.47
N ALA A 287 -3.00 -16.71 -22.31
CA ALA A 287 -3.47 -17.35 -21.10
C ALA A 287 -2.38 -18.21 -20.45
N PHE A 288 -1.98 -17.83 -19.24
CA PHE A 288 -1.19 -18.67 -18.36
C PHE A 288 -2.14 -19.55 -17.54
N THR A 289 -2.30 -20.79 -17.99
CA THR A 289 -3.35 -21.70 -17.53
C THR A 289 -2.81 -22.79 -16.61
N GLY A 290 -3.69 -23.45 -15.85
CA GLY A 290 -3.29 -24.55 -14.96
C GLY A 290 -3.52 -25.97 -15.46
N GLY A 291 -4.31 -26.19 -16.53
CA GLY A 291 -4.55 -27.47 -17.24
C GLY A 291 -4.73 -28.76 -16.42
N ASN A 292 -5.80 -29.53 -16.63
CA ASN A 292 -5.92 -30.87 -16.03
C ASN A 292 -5.12 -31.93 -16.83
N VAL A 293 -3.79 -31.88 -16.74
CA VAL A 293 -2.89 -32.80 -17.45
C VAL A 293 -1.89 -33.46 -16.47
N ALA A 294 -1.28 -34.58 -16.88
CA ALA A 294 -0.25 -35.24 -16.07
C ALA A 294 0.92 -34.29 -15.77
N LEU A 295 1.42 -34.31 -14.52
CA LEU A 295 2.45 -33.38 -14.03
C LEU A 295 2.12 -31.90 -14.32
N SER A 296 0.85 -31.51 -14.20
CA SER A 296 0.48 -30.09 -14.29
C SER A 296 0.93 -29.34 -13.04
N ILE A 297 2.18 -28.88 -13.08
CA ILE A 297 2.77 -27.98 -12.07
C ILE A 297 2.39 -26.53 -12.39
N PRO A 298 2.57 -25.58 -11.45
CA PRO A 298 2.37 -24.17 -11.73
C PRO A 298 3.29 -23.69 -12.84
N ASN A 299 2.81 -22.79 -13.71
CA ASN A 299 3.75 -22.06 -14.56
C ASN A 299 4.62 -21.17 -13.68
N ARG A 300 5.90 -21.03 -14.00
CA ARG A 300 6.83 -20.27 -13.16
C ARG A 300 7.77 -19.40 -13.98
N TRP A 301 7.91 -18.13 -13.59
CA TRP A 301 8.75 -17.15 -14.29
C TRP A 301 8.39 -16.98 -15.79
N CYS A 302 7.13 -17.22 -16.15
CA CYS A 302 6.66 -16.97 -17.52
C CYS A 302 6.25 -15.50 -17.69
N THR A 303 6.59 -14.91 -18.84
CA THR A 303 6.37 -13.48 -19.07
C THR A 303 5.74 -13.17 -20.43
N VAL A 304 5.06 -12.03 -20.51
CA VAL A 304 4.71 -11.36 -21.78
C VAL A 304 5.35 -9.99 -21.79
N GLU A 305 6.09 -9.67 -22.84
CA GLU A 305 6.90 -8.45 -22.94
C GLU A 305 6.62 -7.73 -24.27
N GLY A 306 6.28 -6.44 -24.20
CA GLY A 306 6.02 -5.61 -25.37
C GLY A 306 4.74 -5.98 -26.14
N GLY A 307 4.60 -5.39 -27.33
CA GLY A 307 3.53 -5.72 -28.27
C GLY A 307 2.13 -5.19 -27.90
N PHE A 308 1.13 -5.74 -28.58
CA PHE A 308 -0.28 -5.42 -28.46
C PHE A 308 -1.11 -6.69 -28.29
N VAL A 309 -1.98 -6.69 -27.28
CA VAL A 309 -2.92 -7.77 -27.02
C VAL A 309 -4.33 -7.22 -26.82
N SER A 310 -5.33 -7.93 -27.35
CA SER A 310 -6.73 -7.61 -27.14
C SER A 310 -7.60 -8.84 -26.91
N GLY A 311 -8.59 -8.71 -26.03
CA GLY A 311 -9.47 -9.80 -25.61
C GLY A 311 -10.83 -9.31 -25.14
N GLY A 312 -11.87 -10.13 -25.29
CA GLY A 312 -13.22 -9.81 -24.82
C GLY A 312 -13.47 -10.13 -23.34
N LEU A 313 -12.55 -10.83 -22.68
CA LEU A 313 -12.63 -11.16 -21.25
C LEU A 313 -11.21 -11.21 -20.67
N TYR A 314 -10.58 -10.09 -20.31
CA TYR A 314 -9.18 -10.02 -19.87
C TYR A 314 -8.20 -10.58 -20.91
N ALA A 315 -7.63 -9.69 -21.71
CA ALA A 315 -6.73 -10.06 -22.80
C ALA A 315 -5.48 -10.80 -22.32
N LEU A 316 -4.92 -10.38 -21.17
CA LEU A 316 -3.86 -11.12 -20.49
C LEU A 316 -4.47 -11.84 -19.29
N ASP A 317 -4.38 -13.16 -19.30
CA ASP A 317 -4.99 -14.01 -18.28
C ASP A 317 -3.95 -14.81 -17.49
N MET A 318 -4.16 -14.84 -16.18
CA MET A 318 -3.56 -15.81 -15.29
C MET A 318 -4.65 -16.57 -14.55
N HIS A 319 -4.54 -17.89 -14.59
CA HIS A 319 -5.23 -18.82 -13.71
C HIS A 319 -4.47 -19.02 -12.38
N GLY A 320 -5.05 -19.73 -11.40
CA GLY A 320 -4.44 -19.93 -10.08
C GLY A 320 -3.17 -20.77 -10.03
N SER A 321 -2.84 -21.52 -11.09
CA SER A 321 -1.63 -22.36 -11.16
C SER A 321 -0.44 -21.61 -11.78
N ASN A 322 -0.09 -20.47 -11.18
CA ASN A 322 1.01 -19.60 -11.63
C ASN A 322 1.86 -19.15 -10.43
N ASP A 323 3.17 -19.01 -10.63
CA ASP A 323 4.14 -18.63 -9.60
C ASP A 323 5.16 -17.64 -10.18
N ARG A 324 5.12 -16.37 -9.74
CA ARG A 324 6.04 -15.31 -10.17
C ARG A 324 6.04 -15.05 -11.70
N CYS A 325 4.88 -15.24 -12.33
CA CYS A 325 4.66 -14.84 -13.72
C CYS A 325 4.27 -13.36 -13.81
N GLY A 326 4.45 -12.72 -14.98
CA GLY A 326 4.08 -11.31 -15.11
C GLY A 326 4.13 -10.73 -16.52
N PHE A 327 3.79 -9.45 -16.59
CA PHE A 327 3.58 -8.74 -17.86
C PHE A 327 4.36 -7.43 -17.86
N ARG A 328 5.10 -7.15 -18.94
CA ARG A 328 5.95 -5.95 -19.07
C ARG A 328 5.72 -5.20 -20.38
N ASP A 329 5.59 -3.87 -20.33
CA ASP A 329 5.59 -2.98 -21.49
C ASP A 329 4.53 -3.33 -22.57
N VAL A 330 3.42 -3.98 -22.18
CA VAL A 330 2.39 -4.45 -23.12
C VAL A 330 1.30 -3.39 -23.30
N GLN A 331 0.85 -3.20 -24.55
CA GLN A 331 -0.39 -2.48 -24.83
C GLN A 331 -1.57 -3.45 -24.77
N VAL A 332 -2.48 -3.24 -23.83
CA VAL A 332 -3.56 -4.17 -23.50
C VAL A 332 -4.90 -3.50 -23.74
N ARG A 333 -5.78 -4.16 -24.51
CA ARG A 333 -7.19 -3.76 -24.65
C ARG A 333 -8.13 -4.89 -24.24
N GLY A 334 -8.89 -4.69 -23.17
CA GLY A 334 -9.76 -5.69 -22.58
C GLY A 334 -9.33 -6.16 -21.19
N GLY A 335 -8.34 -5.49 -20.57
CA GLY A 335 -7.90 -5.73 -19.20
C GLY A 335 -6.89 -6.87 -18.98
N ILE A 336 -6.36 -6.93 -17.76
CA ILE A 336 -5.43 -7.94 -17.22
C ILE A 336 -6.06 -8.64 -16.02
N GLN A 337 -5.95 -9.96 -15.99
CA GLN A 337 -6.33 -10.81 -14.86
C GLN A 337 -5.10 -11.45 -14.22
N LEU A 338 -4.98 -11.34 -12.90
CA LEU A 338 -3.89 -11.86 -12.07
C LEU A 338 -4.40 -12.95 -11.12
N ALA A 339 -3.61 -14.00 -10.95
CA ALA A 339 -3.93 -15.13 -10.08
C ALA A 339 -2.67 -15.91 -9.71
N GLY A 340 -2.82 -16.91 -8.84
CA GLY A 340 -1.70 -17.71 -8.35
C GLY A 340 -0.86 -16.93 -7.34
N ARG A 341 0.46 -17.11 -7.39
CA ARG A 341 1.40 -16.59 -6.39
C ARG A 341 2.35 -15.59 -7.02
N GLY A 342 2.62 -14.48 -6.35
CA GLY A 342 3.67 -13.56 -6.81
C GLY A 342 3.42 -12.85 -8.15
N PRO A 343 2.18 -12.59 -8.64
CA PRO A 343 2.00 -12.03 -9.97
C PRO A 343 2.46 -10.56 -10.03
N TRP A 344 2.95 -10.14 -11.21
CA TRP A 344 3.40 -8.76 -11.40
C TRP A 344 3.04 -8.14 -12.76
N VAL A 345 2.90 -6.81 -12.78
CA VAL A 345 2.65 -5.99 -13.97
C VAL A 345 3.57 -4.77 -13.92
N ASP A 346 4.27 -4.47 -15.02
CA ASP A 346 5.23 -3.36 -15.10
C ASP A 346 5.16 -2.65 -16.47
N GLY A 347 5.08 -1.32 -16.51
CA GLY A 347 5.18 -0.55 -17.76
C GLY A 347 4.01 -0.70 -18.75
N CYS A 348 2.96 -1.46 -18.40
CA CYS A 348 1.84 -1.74 -19.29
C CYS A 348 0.87 -0.55 -19.43
N ARG A 349 0.31 -0.39 -20.63
CA ARG A 349 -0.85 0.49 -20.86
C ARG A 349 -2.10 -0.37 -21.04
N VAL A 350 -3.09 -0.19 -20.16
CA VAL A 350 -4.23 -1.08 -20.03
C VAL A 350 -5.54 -0.33 -20.19
N VAL A 351 -6.26 -0.67 -21.24
CA VAL A 351 -7.66 -0.29 -21.43
C VAL A 351 -8.53 -1.42 -20.88
N GLY A 352 -9.41 -1.09 -19.94
CA GLY A 352 -10.29 -2.08 -19.29
C GLY A 352 -11.32 -2.71 -20.22
N ASN A 353 -11.99 -3.75 -19.75
CA ASN A 353 -13.04 -4.42 -20.53
C ASN A 353 -14.35 -3.62 -20.47
N MET A 354 -15.05 -3.50 -21.61
CA MET A 354 -16.42 -2.98 -21.67
C MET A 354 -17.38 -4.08 -21.21
N ALA A 355 -17.82 -3.98 -19.96
CA ALA A 355 -18.74 -4.87 -19.22
C ALA A 355 -19.44 -6.01 -20.00
N ALA A 356 -19.16 -7.26 -19.61
CA ALA A 356 -20.24 -8.24 -19.46
C ALA A 356 -20.96 -7.94 -18.13
N SER A 357 -22.29 -8.05 -18.11
CA SER A 357 -23.19 -7.60 -17.01
C SER A 357 -22.96 -8.22 -15.61
N SER A 358 -21.93 -9.06 -15.43
CA SER A 358 -21.56 -9.73 -14.18
C SER A 358 -20.11 -9.50 -13.72
N ASP A 359 -19.31 -8.76 -14.49
CA ASP A 359 -17.88 -8.52 -14.19
C ASP A 359 -17.65 -7.07 -13.76
N PRO A 360 -16.94 -6.79 -12.64
CA PRO A 360 -16.63 -5.42 -12.18
C PRO A 360 -15.87 -4.54 -13.19
N GLY A 361 -15.40 -5.09 -14.32
CA GLY A 361 -14.90 -4.34 -15.47
C GLY A 361 -13.50 -3.72 -15.30
N ALA A 362 -12.72 -4.12 -14.29
CA ALA A 362 -11.45 -3.49 -13.96
C ALA A 362 -10.42 -3.56 -15.11
N CYS A 363 -9.48 -2.61 -15.13
CA CYS A 363 -8.33 -2.67 -16.04
C CYS A 363 -7.35 -3.76 -15.60
N ILE A 364 -7.05 -3.82 -14.30
CA ILE A 364 -6.24 -4.88 -13.70
C ILE A 364 -7.02 -5.45 -12.53
N ARG A 365 -7.16 -6.78 -12.45
CA ARG A 365 -7.79 -7.42 -11.29
C ARG A 365 -7.08 -8.67 -10.83
N THR A 366 -7.30 -9.05 -9.58
CA THR A 366 -7.10 -10.43 -9.15
C THR A 366 -8.39 -11.26 -9.31
N THR A 367 -8.21 -12.58 -9.38
CA THR A 367 -9.29 -13.58 -9.27
C THR A 367 -9.44 -14.09 -7.85
N ASP A 368 -10.45 -14.93 -7.63
CA ASP A 368 -10.61 -15.79 -6.45
C ASP A 368 -9.58 -16.94 -6.38
N GLU A 369 -8.72 -17.06 -7.40
CA GLU A 369 -7.61 -18.01 -7.50
C GLU A 369 -6.24 -17.37 -7.18
N ILE A 370 -6.21 -16.13 -6.67
CA ILE A 370 -5.01 -15.54 -6.08
C ILE A 370 -4.67 -16.27 -4.76
N LEU A 371 -3.40 -16.58 -4.55
CA LEU A 371 -2.92 -17.30 -3.37
C LEU A 371 -2.45 -16.34 -2.29
N ASP A 372 -1.53 -15.44 -2.62
CA ASP A 372 -0.88 -14.58 -1.64
C ASP A 372 -0.96 -13.10 -1.99
N ALA A 373 -0.64 -12.28 -1.00
CA ALA A 373 -0.61 -10.82 -1.15
C ALA A 373 0.65 -10.33 -1.86
N ASN A 374 1.56 -11.19 -2.32
CA ASN A 374 2.79 -10.78 -3.01
C ASN A 374 2.49 -10.33 -4.44
N ILE A 375 1.95 -9.12 -4.59
CA ILE A 375 1.45 -8.58 -5.85
C ILE A 375 2.18 -7.28 -6.15
N SER A 376 2.74 -7.15 -7.35
CA SER A 376 3.46 -5.93 -7.77
C SER A 376 2.84 -5.32 -9.02
N ILE A 377 2.39 -4.06 -8.95
CA ILE A 377 1.85 -3.32 -10.09
C ILE A 377 2.59 -1.98 -10.19
N LYS A 378 3.42 -1.80 -11.21
CA LYS A 378 4.34 -0.66 -11.32
C LYS A 378 4.28 0.01 -12.67
N ASN A 379 4.48 1.32 -12.71
CA ASN A 379 4.64 2.09 -13.95
C ASN A 379 3.50 1.88 -14.97
N VAL A 380 2.27 1.65 -14.50
CA VAL A 380 1.14 1.31 -15.36
C VAL A 380 0.33 2.55 -15.72
N LYS A 381 -0.21 2.56 -16.94
CA LYS A 381 -1.26 3.50 -17.33
C LYS A 381 -2.58 2.76 -17.52
N VAL A 382 -3.62 3.15 -16.79
CA VAL A 382 -4.96 2.56 -16.89
C VAL A 382 -5.95 3.56 -17.48
N ASP A 383 -6.62 3.17 -18.57
CA ASP A 383 -7.61 4.00 -19.26
C ASP A 383 -9.01 3.38 -19.06
N ASP A 384 -9.97 4.23 -18.70
CA ASP A 384 -11.37 3.85 -18.52
C ASP A 384 -12.14 3.81 -19.85
N GLU A 385 -13.10 2.89 -19.94
CA GLU A 385 -14.03 2.74 -21.07
C GLU A 385 -15.45 2.36 -20.55
N GLY A 386 -15.82 2.67 -19.28
CA GLY A 386 -17.18 2.38 -18.77
C GLY A 386 -17.35 2.39 -17.24
N THR A 387 -18.52 1.95 -16.73
CA THR A 387 -18.78 1.91 -15.28
C THR A 387 -18.05 0.75 -14.61
N LYS A 388 -17.18 1.06 -13.65
CA LYS A 388 -16.32 0.07 -12.96
C LYS A 388 -16.36 0.23 -11.45
N ARG A 389 -16.18 -0.86 -10.72
CA ARG A 389 -15.96 -0.79 -9.26
C ARG A 389 -14.58 -0.19 -8.95
N ALA A 390 -13.54 -0.62 -9.68
CA ALA A 390 -12.23 0.01 -9.62
C ALA A 390 -11.45 -0.17 -10.93
N LEU A 391 -10.48 0.70 -11.21
CA LEU A 391 -9.54 0.50 -12.34
C LEU A 391 -8.52 -0.59 -12.03
N ILE A 392 -8.03 -0.64 -10.79
CA ILE A 392 -7.20 -1.70 -10.24
C ILE A 392 -7.95 -2.32 -9.05
N LEU A 393 -8.35 -3.58 -9.19
CA LEU A 393 -9.14 -4.30 -8.20
C LEU A 393 -8.35 -5.51 -7.67
N ILE A 394 -7.77 -5.37 -6.49
CA ILE A 394 -7.15 -6.49 -5.77
C ILE A 394 -8.18 -7.02 -4.78
N GLN A 395 -8.63 -8.24 -4.97
CA GLN A 395 -9.64 -8.90 -4.15
C GLN A 395 -9.27 -10.36 -3.86
N SER A 396 -9.97 -10.96 -2.91
CA SER A 396 -9.90 -12.40 -2.62
C SER A 396 -8.51 -12.91 -2.21
N ILE A 397 -7.65 -12.02 -1.70
CA ILE A 397 -6.34 -12.39 -1.15
C ILE A 397 -6.55 -13.36 0.01
N ARG A 398 -5.81 -14.47 0.06
CA ARG A 398 -5.93 -15.52 1.09
C ARG A 398 -4.71 -15.62 2.00
N GLU A 399 -3.50 -15.50 1.47
CA GLU A 399 -2.27 -15.55 2.25
C GLU A 399 -1.61 -14.15 2.34
N GLY A 400 -0.89 -13.91 3.43
CA GLY A 400 -0.11 -12.69 3.65
C GLY A 400 1.04 -12.48 2.66
N GLY A 401 1.66 -11.30 2.69
CA GLY A 401 2.69 -10.89 1.73
C GLY A 401 2.76 -9.37 1.57
N LEU A 402 3.36 -8.91 0.47
CA LEU A 402 3.51 -7.49 0.14
C LEU A 402 2.71 -7.12 -1.12
N ILE A 403 1.73 -6.23 -0.96
CA ILE A 403 1.05 -5.57 -2.09
C ILE A 403 1.78 -4.27 -2.38
N ASP A 404 2.37 -4.17 -3.57
CA ASP A 404 3.27 -3.09 -3.98
C ASP A 404 2.75 -2.42 -5.26
N ILE A 405 2.08 -1.27 -5.12
CA ILE A 405 1.48 -0.52 -6.22
C ILE A 405 2.21 0.83 -6.36
N HIS A 406 2.92 1.02 -7.47
CA HIS A 406 3.73 2.22 -7.71
C HIS A 406 3.44 2.87 -9.07
N ASP A 407 3.49 4.20 -9.10
CA ASP A 407 3.54 4.99 -10.33
C ASP A 407 2.41 4.65 -11.31
N VAL A 408 1.17 4.71 -10.81
CA VAL A 408 -0.05 4.46 -11.58
C VAL A 408 -0.53 5.76 -12.21
N GLN A 409 -0.61 5.80 -13.53
CA GLN A 409 -1.31 6.84 -14.27
C GLN A 409 -2.72 6.40 -14.62
N PHE A 410 -3.72 7.27 -14.46
CA PHE A 410 -5.10 6.95 -14.86
C PHE A 410 -5.79 8.06 -15.66
N VAL A 411 -6.69 7.65 -16.56
CA VAL A 411 -7.61 8.53 -17.29
C VAL A 411 -9.02 7.92 -17.19
N ALA A 412 -9.97 8.62 -16.57
CA ALA A 412 -11.36 8.16 -16.44
C ALA A 412 -12.30 8.88 -17.44
N ASP A 413 -13.23 8.20 -18.10
CA ASP A 413 -14.11 8.76 -19.13
C ASP A 413 -15.57 8.92 -18.63
N SER A 414 -15.85 10.05 -17.99
CA SER A 414 -17.21 10.57 -17.67
C SER A 414 -18.10 9.80 -16.68
N THR A 415 -18.03 8.46 -16.57
CA THR A 415 -18.66 7.69 -15.48
C THR A 415 -17.61 7.33 -14.44
N ILE A 416 -17.86 7.71 -13.18
CA ILE A 416 -16.86 7.61 -12.11
C ILE A 416 -16.76 6.15 -11.67
N PRO A 417 -15.58 5.49 -11.76
CA PRO A 417 -15.38 4.26 -11.03
C PRO A 417 -15.47 4.53 -9.53
N ASP A 418 -15.91 3.56 -8.71
CA ASP A 418 -15.99 3.81 -7.26
C ASP A 418 -14.60 4.15 -6.69
N PHE A 419 -13.54 3.54 -7.23
CA PHE A 419 -12.14 3.77 -6.85
C PHE A 419 -11.16 3.64 -8.03
N VAL A 420 -9.98 4.26 -7.96
CA VAL A 420 -8.88 3.93 -8.90
C VAL A 420 -8.21 2.63 -8.48
N VAL A 421 -7.86 2.50 -7.20
CA VAL A 421 -7.29 1.31 -6.57
C VAL A 421 -8.21 0.87 -5.44
N SER A 422 -8.64 -0.39 -5.47
CA SER A 422 -9.38 -1.01 -4.38
C SER A 422 -8.71 -2.32 -3.97
N ILE A 423 -8.47 -2.49 -2.67
CA ILE A 423 -7.90 -3.69 -2.06
C ILE A 423 -8.89 -4.27 -1.05
N ASP A 424 -9.31 -5.50 -1.30
CA ASP A 424 -10.20 -6.31 -0.49
C ASP A 424 -9.62 -7.71 -0.25
N PHE A 425 -9.90 -8.29 0.90
CA PHE A 425 -9.41 -9.62 1.25
C PHE A 425 -10.56 -10.62 1.36
N ALA A 426 -10.25 -11.90 1.16
CA ALA A 426 -11.22 -12.96 1.43
C ALA A 426 -11.52 -13.04 2.94
N THR A 427 -12.69 -13.59 3.29
CA THR A 427 -13.11 -13.75 4.69
C THR A 427 -12.27 -14.75 5.46
N ASP A 428 -11.64 -15.69 4.76
CA ASP A 428 -10.78 -16.75 5.28
C ASP A 428 -9.27 -16.41 5.14
N ALA A 429 -8.94 -15.17 4.84
CA ALA A 429 -7.57 -14.74 4.66
C ALA A 429 -6.75 -14.80 5.96
N ALA A 430 -5.48 -15.18 5.84
CA ALA A 430 -4.55 -15.41 6.94
C ALA A 430 -3.14 -14.92 6.59
N GLY A 431 -2.30 -14.75 7.62
CA GLY A 431 -0.92 -14.27 7.47
C GLY A 431 -0.80 -12.74 7.53
N SER A 432 0.42 -12.25 7.68
CA SER A 432 0.69 -10.81 7.78
C SER A 432 0.74 -10.15 6.40
N VAL A 433 0.12 -8.99 6.24
CA VAL A 433 0.15 -8.23 4.98
C VAL A 433 0.81 -6.86 5.16
N ASP A 434 1.64 -6.47 4.20
CA ASP A 434 2.11 -5.09 4.07
C ASP A 434 1.57 -4.53 2.75
N ILE A 435 1.15 -3.26 2.78
CA ILE A 435 0.54 -2.58 1.64
C ILE A 435 1.28 -1.28 1.40
N VAL A 436 1.78 -1.10 0.18
CA VAL A 436 2.40 0.13 -0.30
C VAL A 436 1.69 0.58 -1.56
N ILE A 437 1.13 1.78 -1.51
CA ILE A 437 0.52 2.46 -2.65
C ILE A 437 1.21 3.82 -2.77
N ASP A 438 1.98 4.03 -3.83
CA ASP A 438 2.77 5.25 -4.01
C ASP A 438 2.66 5.77 -5.44
N GLY A 439 2.38 7.07 -5.60
CA GLY A 439 2.40 7.69 -6.92
C GLY A 439 1.20 7.37 -7.83
N VAL A 440 -0.03 7.40 -7.29
CA VAL A 440 -1.25 7.26 -8.11
C VAL A 440 -1.72 8.64 -8.58
N LYS A 441 -1.68 8.90 -9.89
CA LYS A 441 -1.89 10.24 -10.48
C LYS A 441 -2.76 10.15 -11.73
N GLY A 442 -3.71 11.06 -11.90
CA GLY A 442 -4.57 11.04 -13.07
C GLY A 442 -5.68 12.08 -13.02
N GLN A 443 -6.51 12.10 -14.06
CA GLN A 443 -7.63 13.02 -14.16
C GLN A 443 -8.94 12.26 -14.36
N SER A 444 -9.95 12.66 -13.58
CA SER A 444 -11.34 12.31 -13.81
C SER A 444 -12.10 13.59 -14.20
N PRO A 445 -12.83 13.62 -15.33
CA PRO A 445 -13.57 14.79 -15.79
C PRO A 445 -14.58 15.34 -14.77
N SER A 446 -15.09 14.50 -13.88
CA SER A 446 -16.05 14.88 -12.83
C SER A 446 -15.39 15.40 -11.55
N GLY A 447 -14.08 15.19 -11.35
CA GLY A 447 -13.34 15.66 -10.18
C GLY A 447 -13.72 15.02 -8.83
N THR A 448 -14.52 13.94 -8.81
CA THR A 448 -15.10 13.35 -7.58
C THR A 448 -14.76 11.88 -7.31
N CYS A 449 -13.93 11.24 -8.15
CA CYS A 449 -13.54 9.83 -7.99
C CYS A 449 -12.64 9.62 -6.74
N PRO A 450 -13.05 8.85 -5.72
CA PRO A 450 -12.11 8.35 -4.72
C PRO A 450 -10.97 7.59 -5.40
N ILE A 451 -9.74 7.75 -4.93
CA ILE A 451 -8.57 7.17 -5.60
C ILE A 451 -8.23 5.83 -4.98
N VAL A 452 -8.14 5.75 -3.65
CA VAL A 452 -7.64 4.55 -2.97
C VAL A 452 -8.65 4.07 -1.94
N GLN A 453 -8.96 2.78 -2.00
CA GLN A 453 -9.63 2.03 -0.94
C GLN A 453 -8.76 0.86 -0.48
N VAL A 454 -8.58 0.74 0.83
CA VAL A 454 -7.96 -0.42 1.46
C VAL A 454 -8.87 -0.95 2.56
N ASN A 455 -9.32 -2.20 2.45
CA ASN A 455 -10.16 -2.86 3.44
C ASN A 455 -9.46 -4.13 3.96
N VAL A 456 -8.85 -4.07 5.13
CA VAL A 456 -8.23 -5.25 5.79
C VAL A 456 -9.20 -5.82 6.86
N PRO A 457 -9.67 -7.07 6.71
CA PRO A 457 -10.54 -7.76 7.68
C PRO A 457 -9.94 -7.93 9.08
N VAL A 458 -10.83 -8.23 10.04
CA VAL A 458 -10.44 -8.60 11.41
C VAL A 458 -9.65 -9.90 11.39
N GLY A 459 -8.50 -9.91 12.08
CA GLY A 459 -7.67 -11.11 12.23
C GLY A 459 -6.51 -11.22 11.23
N ILE A 460 -6.41 -10.31 10.26
CA ILE A 460 -5.24 -10.21 9.38
C ILE A 460 -4.31 -9.14 9.94
N PRO A 461 -3.14 -9.51 10.51
CA PRO A 461 -2.19 -8.52 10.97
C PRO A 461 -1.59 -7.78 9.76
N ALA A 462 -1.51 -6.45 9.82
CA ALA A 462 -0.66 -5.69 8.93
C ALA A 462 0.44 -4.97 9.71
N ARG A 463 1.69 -4.96 9.22
CA ARG A 463 2.75 -4.19 9.89
C ARG A 463 2.75 -2.76 9.37
N LEU A 464 2.58 -2.60 8.07
CA LEU A 464 2.61 -1.32 7.38
C LEU A 464 1.51 -1.21 6.33
N ILE A 465 0.75 -0.11 6.39
CA ILE A 465 -0.03 0.39 5.26
C ILE A 465 0.48 1.79 4.95
N ARG A 466 1.14 1.95 3.81
CA ARG A 466 1.61 3.24 3.30
C ARG A 466 0.81 3.64 2.06
N ILE A 467 0.26 4.84 2.08
CA ILE A 467 -0.43 5.47 0.94
C ILE A 467 0.20 6.85 0.73
N SER A 468 0.94 7.03 -0.36
CA SER A 468 1.63 8.29 -0.63
C SER A 468 1.63 8.77 -2.08
N ASP A 469 1.96 10.05 -2.27
CA ASP A 469 2.08 10.70 -3.60
C ASP A 469 0.82 10.55 -4.47
N ILE A 470 -0.35 10.66 -3.86
CA ILE A 470 -1.63 10.56 -4.54
C ILE A 470 -2.06 11.93 -5.05
N ALA A 471 -2.36 12.04 -6.35
CA ALA A 471 -2.90 13.25 -6.95
C ALA A 471 -4.37 13.07 -7.35
N GLY A 472 -5.25 13.80 -6.66
CA GLY A 472 -6.71 13.83 -6.88
C GLY A 472 -7.52 13.58 -5.61
N ALA A 473 -8.69 12.95 -5.75
CA ALA A 473 -9.90 13.35 -5.03
C ALA A 473 -10.07 12.83 -3.57
N ALA A 474 -9.77 11.56 -3.23
CA ALA A 474 -9.89 11.03 -1.84
C ALA A 474 -9.16 9.71 -1.56
N VAL A 475 -8.81 9.46 -0.29
CA VAL A 475 -8.24 8.21 0.25
C VAL A 475 -9.13 7.65 1.38
N ARG A 476 -9.49 6.37 1.29
CA ARG A 476 -10.22 5.64 2.33
C ARG A 476 -9.46 4.38 2.76
N CYS A 477 -9.10 4.30 4.03
CA CYS A 477 -8.43 3.15 4.63
C CYS A 477 -9.25 2.63 5.81
N THR A 478 -9.59 1.35 5.80
CA THR A 478 -10.22 0.65 6.91
C THR A 478 -9.43 -0.62 7.19
N ALA A 479 -8.60 -0.61 8.24
CA ALA A 479 -7.61 -1.66 8.41
C ALA A 479 -7.19 -1.93 9.86
N TYR A 480 -6.58 -3.11 10.05
CA TYR A 480 -5.81 -3.50 11.22
C TYR A 480 -4.33 -3.42 10.88
N ALA A 481 -3.62 -2.39 11.36
CA ALA A 481 -2.19 -2.26 11.08
C ALA A 481 -1.42 -1.70 12.26
N ASN A 482 -0.14 -2.07 12.42
CA ASN A 482 0.71 -1.42 13.41
C ASN A 482 0.98 0.05 13.04
N LEU A 483 1.16 0.33 11.75
CA LEU A 483 1.36 1.67 11.22
C LEU A 483 0.50 1.91 9.98
N ILE A 484 -0.30 2.98 10.01
CA ILE A 484 -0.97 3.56 8.84
C ILE A 484 -0.31 4.91 8.55
N ASP A 485 0.35 5.01 7.41
CA ASP A 485 1.09 6.19 6.95
C ASP A 485 0.45 6.73 5.66
N VAL A 486 -0.22 7.88 5.77
CA VAL A 486 -0.83 8.59 4.64
C VAL A 486 -0.07 9.89 4.43
N SER A 487 0.60 10.07 3.31
CA SER A 487 1.42 11.28 3.09
C SER A 487 1.40 11.82 1.67
N ARG A 488 1.73 13.11 1.52
CA ARG A 488 1.96 13.75 0.21
C ARG A 488 0.72 13.65 -0.70
N LEU A 489 -0.45 13.96 -0.16
CA LEU A 489 -1.70 14.01 -0.94
C LEU A 489 -1.87 15.41 -1.54
N ASN A 490 -2.10 15.49 -2.85
CA ASN A 490 -2.44 16.74 -3.52
C ASN A 490 -3.85 16.62 -4.10
N ASN A 491 -4.84 17.17 -3.41
CA ASN A 491 -6.23 17.18 -3.87
C ASN A 491 -6.50 18.40 -4.76
N THR A 492 -6.88 18.14 -6.02
CA THR A 492 -7.31 19.15 -7.00
C THR A 492 -8.81 19.10 -7.30
N GLY A 493 -9.56 18.21 -6.63
CA GLY A 493 -10.97 17.91 -6.88
C GLY A 493 -11.94 18.46 -5.82
N SER A 494 -13.24 18.30 -6.09
CA SER A 494 -14.34 18.86 -5.30
C SER A 494 -14.88 17.85 -4.28
N VAL A 495 -14.03 17.32 -3.39
CA VAL A 495 -14.40 16.15 -2.57
C VAL A 495 -14.83 16.49 -1.15
N ILE A 496 -15.63 15.57 -0.63
CA ILE A 496 -16.40 15.65 0.61
C ILE A 496 -15.56 15.18 1.82
N GLU A 497 -14.66 14.20 1.68
CA GLU A 497 -13.69 13.76 2.71
C GLU A 497 -12.37 13.34 2.03
N ASP A 498 -11.21 13.88 2.45
CA ASP A 498 -9.93 13.63 1.76
C ASP A 498 -9.20 12.38 2.30
N VAL A 499 -9.26 12.13 3.61
CA VAL A 499 -8.64 10.96 4.26
C VAL A 499 -9.57 10.39 5.33
N VAL A 500 -9.95 9.12 5.22
CA VAL A 500 -10.67 8.39 6.28
C VAL A 500 -9.85 7.18 6.71
N VAL A 501 -9.51 7.08 7.99
CA VAL A 501 -8.83 5.93 8.61
C VAL A 501 -9.73 5.33 9.68
N ASN A 502 -10.29 4.15 9.43
CA ASN A 502 -11.07 3.42 10.42
C ASN A 502 -10.18 2.43 11.18
N LEU A 503 -9.96 2.68 12.46
CA LEU A 503 -9.11 1.91 13.36
C LEU A 503 -9.85 0.74 13.98
N ARG A 504 -9.12 -0.36 14.15
CA ARG A 504 -9.66 -1.60 14.69
C ARG A 504 -8.80 -2.32 15.75
N ASN A 505 -7.54 -1.90 15.97
CA ASN A 505 -6.63 -2.31 17.06
C ASN A 505 -5.59 -1.22 17.42
N ASP A 506 -4.67 -1.50 18.35
CA ASP A 506 -3.53 -0.61 18.66
C ASP A 506 -2.76 -0.27 17.39
N THR A 507 -2.88 0.97 16.93
CA THR A 507 -2.38 1.44 15.62
C THR A 507 -1.70 2.78 15.78
N ASP A 508 -0.52 2.96 15.21
CA ASP A 508 0.04 4.29 14.99
C ASP A 508 -0.47 4.83 13.64
N VAL A 509 -1.06 6.02 13.67
CA VAL A 509 -1.53 6.73 12.47
C VAL A 509 -0.67 7.96 12.24
N ARG A 510 -0.11 8.07 11.04
CA ARG A 510 0.63 9.25 10.57
C ARG A 510 -0.04 9.80 9.33
N ILE A 511 -0.40 11.08 9.36
CA ILE A 511 -0.98 11.79 8.23
C ILE A 511 -0.16 13.06 8.03
N SER A 512 0.47 13.24 6.86
CA SER A 512 1.36 14.40 6.66
C SER A 512 1.36 14.95 5.24
N ASN A 513 1.71 16.23 5.07
CA ASN A 513 1.86 16.88 3.77
C ASN A 513 0.60 16.76 2.91
N ILE A 514 -0.54 17.21 3.46
CA ILE A 514 -1.84 17.13 2.79
C ILE A 514 -2.16 18.51 2.22
N HIS A 515 -2.20 18.64 0.90
CA HIS A 515 -2.52 19.89 0.23
C HIS A 515 -3.86 19.78 -0.51
N GLY A 516 -4.85 20.56 -0.10
CA GLY A 516 -6.16 20.61 -0.74
C GLY A 516 -6.39 21.92 -1.50
N ARG A 517 -7.04 21.84 -2.67
CA ARG A 517 -7.59 23.00 -3.40
C ARG A 517 -9.09 22.79 -3.61
N ARG A 518 -9.93 23.51 -2.85
CA ARG A 518 -11.40 23.39 -2.94
C ARG A 518 -11.96 24.53 -3.80
N ASN A 519 -12.77 24.20 -4.80
CA ASN A 519 -13.43 25.16 -5.69
C ASN A 519 -14.95 25.30 -5.43
N THR A 520 -15.53 24.68 -4.38
CA THR A 520 -16.99 24.67 -4.17
C THR A 520 -17.42 25.05 -2.73
N PRO A 521 -18.52 25.81 -2.55
CA PRO A 521 -18.92 26.43 -1.27
C PRO A 521 -19.83 25.58 -0.35
N TYR A 522 -19.83 24.23 -0.43
CA TYR A 522 -20.73 23.41 0.41
C TYR A 522 -20.14 22.94 1.75
N VAL A 523 -21.02 22.95 2.76
CA VAL A 523 -20.83 22.71 4.20
C VAL A 523 -20.66 21.22 4.55
N SER A 524 -19.80 20.94 5.54
CA SER A 524 -19.96 19.98 6.66
C SER A 524 -19.01 18.77 6.85
N ASN A 525 -18.14 18.38 5.92
CA ASN A 525 -17.37 17.13 6.09
C ASN A 525 -15.85 17.32 6.24
N ALA A 526 -15.23 16.36 6.95
CA ALA A 526 -13.85 16.42 7.42
C ALA A 526 -12.82 16.16 6.33
N MET A 527 -11.78 17.00 6.26
CA MET A 527 -10.61 16.72 5.42
C MET A 527 -9.90 15.46 5.91
N ILE A 528 -9.83 15.26 7.21
CA ILE A 528 -9.20 14.08 7.81
C ILE A 528 -10.13 13.51 8.87
N ALA A 529 -10.50 12.25 8.75
CA ALA A 529 -11.23 11.51 9.77
C ALA A 529 -10.43 10.29 10.20
N VAL A 530 -10.18 10.14 11.50
CA VAL A 530 -9.63 8.91 12.09
C VAL A 530 -10.67 8.41 13.09
N ARG A 531 -11.35 7.31 12.75
CA ARG A 531 -12.52 6.82 13.50
C ARG A 531 -12.24 5.45 14.09
N GLY A 532 -12.51 5.23 15.37
CA GLY A 532 -12.60 3.91 15.97
C GLY A 532 -14.00 3.33 15.78
N ASN A 533 -14.13 2.11 15.28
CA ASN A 533 -15.45 1.45 15.21
C ASN A 533 -16.04 1.24 16.62
N SER A 534 -17.36 1.12 16.73
CA SER A 534 -18.12 0.77 17.95
C SER A 534 -17.57 -0.40 18.79
N THR A 535 -16.78 -1.29 18.17
CA THR A 535 -16.14 -2.45 18.80
C THR A 535 -14.65 -2.24 19.13
N PHE A 536 -14.10 -1.05 18.91
CA PHE A 536 -12.70 -0.74 19.15
C PHE A 536 -12.42 -0.60 20.66
N ALA A 537 -11.47 -1.39 21.16
CA ALA A 537 -11.00 -1.35 22.56
C ALA A 537 -9.48 -1.10 22.66
N GLY A 538 -8.85 -0.64 21.58
CA GLY A 538 -7.40 -0.42 21.50
C GLY A 538 -6.95 0.99 21.89
N ILE A 539 -5.64 1.16 21.90
CA ILE A 539 -4.89 2.38 22.18
C ILE A 539 -4.17 2.84 20.90
N PHE A 540 -4.41 4.07 20.42
CA PHE A 540 -3.74 4.58 19.20
C PHE A 540 -2.98 5.89 19.41
N THR A 541 -1.95 6.13 18.60
CA THR A 541 -1.29 7.44 18.47
C THR A 541 -1.57 8.02 17.09
N ALA A 542 -2.14 9.23 17.02
CA ALA A 542 -2.35 9.94 15.75
C ALA A 542 -1.42 11.15 15.66
N THR A 543 -0.60 11.22 14.62
CA THR A 543 0.22 12.40 14.28
C THR A 543 -0.27 12.97 12.96
N ILE A 544 -0.69 14.23 12.96
CA ILE A 544 -1.16 14.95 11.77
C ILE A 544 -0.28 16.19 11.60
N SER A 545 0.40 16.32 10.45
CA SER A 545 1.27 17.47 10.17
C SER A 545 1.15 18.05 8.76
N ASP A 546 1.56 19.31 8.59
CA ASP A 546 1.75 19.95 7.28
C ASP A 546 0.50 19.86 6.39
N VAL A 547 -0.65 20.23 6.94
CA VAL A 547 -1.93 20.22 6.22
C VAL A 547 -2.20 21.64 5.75
N GLN A 548 -2.30 21.87 4.43
CA GLN A 548 -2.60 23.17 3.84
C GLN A 548 -3.85 23.11 2.97
N GLN A 549 -4.74 24.10 3.12
CA GLN A 549 -5.85 24.31 2.18
C GLN A 549 -5.68 25.67 1.46
N ARG A 550 -5.64 25.66 0.12
CA ARG A 550 -5.50 26.87 -0.70
C ARG A 550 -6.82 27.23 -1.39
N GLY A 551 -7.43 28.37 -1.07
CA GLY A 551 -8.67 28.87 -1.68
C GLY A 551 -9.02 30.30 -1.24
N THR A 552 -9.78 31.03 -2.07
CA THR A 552 -10.10 32.47 -1.90
C THR A 552 -11.53 32.76 -1.42
N GLU A 553 -12.35 31.75 -1.15
CA GLU A 553 -13.76 31.94 -0.76
C GLU A 553 -14.10 31.41 0.64
N ILE A 554 -15.16 32.02 1.17
CA ILE A 554 -15.57 32.11 2.57
C ILE A 554 -15.88 30.72 3.15
N SER A 555 -15.13 30.34 4.20
CA SER A 555 -15.27 29.14 5.06
C SER A 555 -14.66 27.80 4.58
N PRO A 556 -13.31 27.68 4.56
CA PRO A 556 -12.62 26.39 4.46
C PRO A 556 -12.42 25.73 5.84
N VAL A 557 -13.22 24.72 6.21
CA VAL A 557 -13.05 23.98 7.48
C VAL A 557 -12.19 22.72 7.27
N VAL A 558 -10.94 22.74 7.72
CA VAL A 558 -10.12 21.54 7.90
C VAL A 558 -10.62 20.82 9.16
N THR A 559 -11.72 20.07 9.04
CA THR A 559 -12.18 19.27 10.19
C THR A 559 -11.28 18.03 10.30
N VAL A 560 -10.56 17.91 11.41
CA VAL A 560 -9.92 16.66 11.84
C VAL A 560 -10.87 15.95 12.81
N GLU A 561 -11.69 15.04 12.31
CA GLU A 561 -12.62 14.27 13.14
C GLU A 561 -11.92 13.05 13.74
N LEU A 562 -11.92 12.96 15.07
CA LEU A 562 -11.32 11.86 15.82
C LEU A 562 -12.40 11.16 16.66
N ASP A 563 -13.31 10.44 16.01
CA ASP A 563 -14.41 9.73 16.68
C ASP A 563 -13.92 8.42 17.28
N VAL A 564 -13.85 8.32 18.61
CA VAL A 564 -13.47 7.10 19.30
C VAL A 564 -14.71 6.55 20.00
N ALA A 565 -15.14 5.35 19.61
CA ALA A 565 -16.27 4.64 20.20
C ALA A 565 -16.21 4.57 21.74
N SER A 566 -17.33 4.23 22.37
CA SER A 566 -17.50 4.24 23.83
C SER A 566 -16.48 3.42 24.63
N THR A 567 -15.74 2.50 23.99
CA THR A 567 -14.76 1.60 24.62
C THR A 567 -13.30 1.82 24.23
N GLY A 568 -13.00 2.70 23.28
CA GLY A 568 -11.63 2.90 22.77
C GLY A 568 -10.94 4.12 23.36
N TYR A 569 -9.60 4.15 23.28
CA TYR A 569 -8.81 5.26 23.82
C TYR A 569 -7.70 5.75 22.87
N ALA A 570 -7.54 7.07 22.75
CA ALA A 570 -6.33 7.64 22.15
C ALA A 570 -5.21 7.74 23.22
N LYS A 571 -4.01 7.23 22.90
CA LYS A 571 -2.78 7.39 23.72
C LYS A 571 -2.28 8.83 23.66
N SER A 572 -2.21 9.37 22.45
CA SER A 572 -1.71 10.70 22.14
C SER A 572 -2.21 11.15 20.78
N ILE A 573 -2.68 12.39 20.68
CA ILE A 573 -3.02 13.06 19.42
C ILE A 573 -2.08 14.25 19.30
N ILE A 574 -1.28 14.28 18.23
CA ILE A 574 -0.30 15.33 17.92
C ILE A 574 -0.73 16.00 16.62
N LEU A 575 -1.01 17.30 16.67
CA LEU A 575 -1.33 18.15 15.51
C LEU A 575 -0.21 19.18 15.35
N LYS A 576 0.43 19.27 14.19
CA LYS A 576 1.57 20.17 13.93
C LYS A 576 1.39 20.90 12.59
N ASP A 577 1.68 22.21 12.52
CA ASP A 577 1.74 22.96 11.24
C ASP A 577 0.47 22.80 10.35
N ILE A 578 -0.70 23.06 10.94
CA ILE A 578 -2.01 22.96 10.27
C ILE A 578 -2.46 24.36 9.80
N GLU A 579 -2.50 24.58 8.49
CA GLU A 579 -2.93 25.83 7.83
C GLU A 579 -4.35 25.69 7.22
N GLY A 580 -5.36 26.31 7.85
CA GLY A 580 -6.78 26.28 7.45
C GLY A 580 -7.73 26.41 8.67
N ALA A 581 -9.06 26.47 8.49
CA ALA A 581 -9.95 26.72 9.64
C ALA A 581 -10.20 25.46 10.51
N ALA A 582 -10.20 25.68 11.84
CA ALA A 582 -10.60 24.83 12.97
C ALA A 582 -10.44 23.28 12.89
N PRO A 583 -9.39 22.69 13.51
CA PRO A 583 -9.40 21.27 13.86
C PRO A 583 -10.47 20.97 14.93
N ARG A 584 -11.45 20.12 14.62
CA ARG A 584 -12.53 19.69 15.54
C ARG A 584 -12.32 18.27 16.05
N ILE A 585 -11.59 18.11 17.15
CA ILE A 585 -11.35 16.82 17.81
C ILE A 585 -12.64 16.34 18.51
N LEU A 586 -13.10 15.09 18.31
CA LEU A 586 -14.33 14.55 18.93
C LEU A 586 -14.09 13.18 19.60
N GLY A 587 -13.29 13.07 20.68
CA GLY A 587 -12.89 11.74 21.17
C GLY A 587 -12.69 11.58 22.68
N ARG A 588 -12.62 10.32 23.14
CA ARG A 588 -12.19 9.89 24.49
C ARG A 588 -10.68 9.65 24.50
N CYS A 589 -9.96 10.15 25.51
CA CYS A 589 -8.51 9.98 25.67
C CYS A 589 -8.19 9.46 27.08
N GLU A 590 -7.38 8.41 27.21
CA GLU A 590 -7.01 7.80 28.50
C GLU A 590 -5.82 8.48 29.18
N ASN A 591 -4.86 9.01 28.41
CA ASN A 591 -3.53 9.31 28.95
C ASN A 591 -2.88 10.64 28.53
N GLY A 592 -3.59 11.53 27.84
CA GLY A 592 -2.99 12.80 27.42
C GLY A 592 -3.36 13.18 25.99
N LEU A 593 -4.20 14.19 25.81
CA LEU A 593 -4.10 15.00 24.59
C LEU A 593 -2.78 15.78 24.71
N ILE A 594 -1.84 15.67 23.78
CA ILE A 594 -0.65 16.55 23.73
C ILE A 594 -0.71 17.26 22.39
N SER A 595 -1.44 18.36 22.34
CA SER A 595 -1.44 19.24 21.17
C SER A 595 -0.18 20.10 21.24
N ARG A 596 0.78 19.85 20.34
CA ARG A 596 2.02 20.62 20.25
C ARG A 596 2.14 21.28 18.87
N CYS A 597 2.10 22.62 18.85
CA CYS A 597 2.11 23.51 17.67
C CYS A 597 0.89 23.47 16.74
N ILE A 598 -0.18 24.15 17.16
CA ILE A 598 -1.11 24.79 16.21
C ILE A 598 -0.44 26.09 15.76
N ASN A 599 0.01 26.19 14.51
CA ASN A 599 0.35 27.46 13.86
C ASN A 599 -0.79 27.79 12.90
N SER A 600 -1.84 28.48 13.37
CA SER A 600 -2.96 28.85 12.50
C SER A 600 -2.90 30.32 12.11
N ARG A 601 -2.63 30.63 10.83
CA ARG A 601 -2.98 31.92 10.21
C ARG A 601 -4.32 31.73 9.49
N SER A 602 -5.45 31.99 10.15
CA SER A 602 -6.78 31.79 9.55
C SER A 602 -7.48 33.11 9.18
N GLU A 603 -8.13 33.17 8.02
CA GLU A 603 -9.33 34.01 7.83
C GLU A 603 -10.60 33.22 8.27
N PRO A 604 -11.81 33.77 8.16
CA PRO A 604 -12.60 34.42 9.21
C PRO A 604 -13.21 33.48 10.27
N ASP A 605 -12.89 32.19 10.37
CA ASP A 605 -13.63 31.23 11.23
C ASP A 605 -12.84 30.59 12.39
N GLY A 606 -11.55 30.92 12.57
CA GLY A 606 -10.77 30.61 13.78
C GLY A 606 -10.43 29.14 14.04
N CYS A 607 -9.59 28.90 15.05
CA CYS A 607 -9.23 27.57 15.52
C CYS A 607 -10.14 27.14 16.68
N LYS A 608 -10.98 26.11 16.50
CA LYS A 608 -11.90 25.60 17.54
C LYS A 608 -11.55 24.17 17.95
N VAL A 609 -10.57 24.01 18.83
CA VAL A 609 -10.42 22.75 19.59
C VAL A 609 -11.66 22.65 20.49
N THR A 610 -12.48 21.60 20.37
CA THR A 610 -13.62 21.36 21.29
C THR A 610 -13.44 19.98 21.89
N LEU A 611 -13.13 19.87 23.17
CA LEU A 611 -12.94 18.57 23.83
C LEU A 611 -14.20 18.22 24.60
N PHE A 612 -14.87 17.12 24.27
CA PHE A 612 -16.00 16.57 25.05
C PHE A 612 -15.48 15.48 25.99
N ALA A 613 -15.11 15.85 27.21
CA ALA A 613 -14.55 14.93 28.20
C ALA A 613 -15.64 14.03 28.81
N HIS A 614 -16.00 12.90 28.20
CA HIS A 614 -17.18 12.13 28.64
C HIS A 614 -17.03 11.24 29.91
N THR A 615 -15.84 11.08 30.52
CA THR A 615 -15.65 10.26 31.75
C THR A 615 -14.48 10.74 32.63
N ALA A 616 -14.47 10.31 33.91
CA ALA A 616 -13.51 10.73 34.93
C ALA A 616 -12.08 10.19 34.70
N ARG A 617 -11.08 11.10 34.76
CA ARG A 617 -9.62 10.94 34.58
C ARG A 617 -9.11 11.19 33.15
N GLN A 618 -9.04 12.46 32.75
CA GLN A 618 -8.41 12.86 31.49
C GLN A 618 -7.29 13.89 31.75
N ARG A 619 -6.13 13.74 31.09
CA ARG A 619 -5.13 14.81 31.02
C ARG A 619 -5.14 15.42 29.61
N VAL A 620 -5.19 16.74 29.51
CA VAL A 620 -5.13 17.49 28.26
C VAL A 620 -3.98 18.48 28.38
N VAL A 621 -3.06 18.50 27.42
CA VAL A 621 -1.91 19.41 27.34
C VAL A 621 -1.95 20.11 25.99
N ILE A 622 -2.01 21.43 26.02
CA ILE A 622 -1.85 22.33 24.87
C ILE A 622 -0.56 23.09 25.11
N GLU A 623 0.43 22.95 24.23
CA GLU A 623 1.77 23.50 24.42
C GLU A 623 2.32 24.13 23.13
N SER A 624 2.94 25.31 23.24
CA SER A 624 3.66 25.96 22.13
C SER A 624 2.78 26.22 20.88
N CYS A 625 1.54 26.67 21.07
CA CYS A 625 0.63 27.03 19.97
C CYS A 625 0.67 28.53 19.65
N ASP A 626 0.64 28.90 18.37
CA ASP A 626 0.46 30.28 17.86
C ASP A 626 -0.90 30.37 17.12
N ILE A 627 -1.88 31.06 17.72
CA ILE A 627 -3.28 31.04 17.25
C ILE A 627 -3.74 32.45 16.85
N GLN A 628 -3.59 32.79 15.57
CA GLN A 628 -3.92 34.13 15.08
C GLN A 628 -5.31 34.16 14.40
N LEU A 629 -6.11 35.19 14.72
CA LEU A 629 -7.36 35.59 14.03
C LEU A 629 -8.56 34.63 14.19
N ALA A 630 -8.99 34.35 15.42
CA ALA A 630 -10.20 33.55 15.70
C ALA A 630 -11.50 34.38 15.85
N LYS A 631 -12.66 33.88 15.37
CA LYS A 631 -13.97 34.58 15.37
C LYS A 631 -14.78 34.46 16.67
N GLN A 632 -14.57 33.37 17.42
CA GLN A 632 -15.27 33.07 18.68
C GLN A 632 -14.25 32.96 19.83
N CYS A 633 -13.49 31.87 19.87
CA CYS A 633 -12.46 31.67 20.88
C CYS A 633 -11.22 31.04 20.27
N GLY A 634 -10.03 31.39 20.78
CA GLY A 634 -8.77 30.80 20.32
C GLY A 634 -8.62 29.34 20.77
N ILE A 635 -9.03 29.05 22.02
CA ILE A 635 -9.06 27.70 22.59
C ILE A 635 -10.38 27.51 23.38
N LEU A 636 -11.12 26.42 23.13
CA LEU A 636 -12.34 26.04 23.86
C LEU A 636 -12.20 24.68 24.52
N ILE A 637 -12.44 24.60 25.82
CA ILE A 637 -12.38 23.35 26.58
C ILE A 637 -13.65 23.26 27.44
N THR A 638 -14.47 22.23 27.23
CA THR A 638 -15.74 22.07 27.95
C THR A 638 -15.87 20.66 28.52
N GLY A 639 -15.96 20.51 29.83
CA GLY A 639 -16.21 19.21 30.46
C GLY A 639 -17.70 18.81 30.51
N PRO A 640 -18.01 17.59 30.96
CA PRO A 640 -19.29 16.91 30.72
C PRO A 640 -20.45 17.33 31.65
N GLY A 641 -20.56 18.60 32.02
CA GLY A 641 -21.68 19.08 32.87
C GLY A 641 -21.54 18.81 34.37
N SER A 642 -20.51 18.08 34.83
CA SER A 642 -20.11 17.97 36.25
C SER A 642 -18.59 17.79 36.37
N ALA A 643 -17.97 18.46 37.34
CA ALA A 643 -16.51 18.51 37.53
C ALA A 643 -15.94 17.11 37.85
N THR A 644 -15.47 16.40 36.82
CA THR A 644 -14.75 15.12 36.92
C THR A 644 -13.24 15.37 36.96
N ASP A 645 -12.41 14.34 37.27
CA ASP A 645 -10.92 14.32 37.37
C ASP A 645 -10.15 14.72 36.08
N THR A 646 -10.65 15.69 35.32
CA THR A 646 -10.01 16.20 34.10
C THR A 646 -8.98 17.27 34.45
N ILE A 647 -7.70 17.01 34.15
CA ILE A 647 -6.58 17.95 34.28
C ILE A 647 -6.28 18.54 32.91
N VAL A 648 -6.46 19.84 32.75
CA VAL A 648 -6.09 20.60 31.56
C VAL A 648 -4.81 21.38 31.86
N ILE A 649 -3.87 21.38 30.92
CA ILE A 649 -2.62 22.14 30.94
C ILE A 649 -2.56 22.96 29.64
N VAL A 650 -2.44 24.28 29.74
CA VAL A 650 -2.21 25.18 28.59
C VAL A 650 -0.93 25.94 28.87
N ARG A 651 0.09 25.80 28.03
CA ARG A 651 1.39 26.44 28.25
C ARG A 651 2.15 26.88 27.02
N ASP A 652 3.01 27.88 27.18
CA ASP A 652 3.91 28.36 26.13
C ASP A 652 3.19 28.79 24.83
N CYS A 653 1.88 29.07 24.87
CA CYS A 653 1.12 29.49 23.69
C CYS A 653 1.29 31.00 23.44
N GLN A 654 1.60 31.39 22.19
CA GLN A 654 1.83 32.77 21.77
C GLN A 654 0.67 33.31 20.91
N SER A 655 0.51 34.63 20.88
CA SER A 655 -0.37 35.38 19.96
C SER A 655 -1.79 34.81 19.78
N MET A 656 -2.49 34.48 20.87
CA MET A 656 -3.91 34.08 20.82
C MET A 656 -4.82 35.28 20.49
N ASN A 657 -4.84 35.67 19.22
CA ASN A 657 -5.43 36.91 18.71
C ASN A 657 -6.89 36.68 18.25
N ASN A 658 -7.80 37.58 18.63
CA ASN A 658 -9.23 37.54 18.29
C ASN A 658 -9.58 38.75 17.40
N ASN A 659 -10.29 38.54 16.28
CA ASN A 659 -10.81 39.66 15.48
C ASN A 659 -12.24 39.47 14.93
N GLN A 660 -13.06 40.46 15.29
CA GLN A 660 -14.31 40.99 14.73
C GLN A 660 -15.71 40.34 14.96
N SER A 661 -16.57 41.28 15.38
CA SER A 661 -18.02 41.29 15.56
C SER A 661 -18.83 40.93 14.31
N ASN A 662 -19.76 40.00 14.44
CA ASN A 662 -21.13 40.25 14.00
C ASN A 662 -22.15 39.48 14.86
N THR A 663 -23.09 40.24 15.41
CA THR A 663 -24.39 39.86 16.01
C THR A 663 -24.46 38.87 17.20
N ALA A 664 -24.83 39.44 18.36
CA ALA A 664 -25.73 38.91 19.40
C ALA A 664 -25.68 37.40 19.80
N SER A 665 -24.51 36.89 20.19
CA SER A 665 -24.41 35.61 20.92
C SER A 665 -23.72 35.80 22.29
N THR A 666 -24.06 34.92 23.23
CA THR A 666 -23.77 34.98 24.68
C THR A 666 -22.31 35.32 25.01
N THR A 667 -22.12 36.12 26.06
CA THR A 667 -20.91 36.92 26.38
C THR A 667 -19.60 36.14 26.61
N ASN A 668 -19.61 34.82 26.73
CA ASN A 668 -18.41 34.01 27.02
C ASN A 668 -17.68 33.51 25.74
N ALA A 669 -18.36 33.48 24.60
CA ALA A 669 -17.89 32.87 23.36
C ALA A 669 -16.90 33.73 22.56
N LYS A 670 -16.29 34.75 23.18
CA LYS A 670 -15.43 35.78 22.57
C LYS A 670 -14.03 35.87 23.20
N SER A 671 -13.57 34.82 23.87
CA SER A 671 -12.35 34.82 24.70
C SER A 671 -11.18 34.12 23.99
N SER A 672 -9.93 34.59 24.16
CA SER A 672 -8.75 33.88 23.63
C SER A 672 -8.65 32.45 24.18
N LEU A 673 -9.11 32.23 25.42
CA LEU A 673 -9.29 30.91 26.04
C LEU A 673 -10.64 30.83 26.77
N LEU A 674 -11.41 29.77 26.52
CA LEU A 674 -12.61 29.39 27.28
C LEU A 674 -12.40 28.00 27.88
N ALA A 675 -12.33 27.91 29.21
CA ALA A 675 -12.25 26.65 29.95
C ALA A 675 -13.49 26.51 30.86
N GLN A 676 -14.33 25.52 30.60
CA GLN A 676 -15.63 25.37 31.23
C GLN A 676 -15.85 23.94 31.78
N THR A 677 -16.41 23.81 32.99
CA THR A 677 -16.90 22.53 33.57
C THR A 677 -15.83 21.43 33.70
N ILE A 678 -14.61 21.77 34.13
CA ILE A 678 -13.46 20.83 34.25
C ILE A 678 -12.95 20.68 35.69
N GLY A 679 -12.32 19.56 36.02
CA GLY A 679 -11.80 19.29 37.37
C GLY A 679 -10.62 20.18 37.78
N THR A 680 -9.56 20.23 36.98
CA THR A 680 -8.36 21.04 37.24
C THR A 680 -7.89 21.71 35.95
N ALA A 681 -7.57 23.00 36.01
CA ALA A 681 -6.92 23.76 34.93
C ALA A 681 -5.58 24.31 35.40
N ARG A 682 -4.53 24.10 34.62
CA ARG A 682 -3.19 24.68 34.78
C ARG A 682 -2.88 25.52 33.54
N ILE A 683 -2.83 26.84 33.67
CA ILE A 683 -2.65 27.74 32.53
C ILE A 683 -1.43 28.61 32.80
N TYR A 684 -0.35 28.46 32.05
CA TYR A 684 0.87 29.18 32.36
C TYR A 684 1.78 29.52 31.19
N ASP A 685 2.58 30.58 31.31
CA ASP A 685 3.56 31.00 30.29
C ASP A 685 2.94 31.28 28.90
N ASN A 686 1.69 31.77 28.86
CA ASN A 686 0.98 32.08 27.61
C ASN A 686 0.88 33.59 27.32
N GLU A 687 0.67 33.99 26.06
CA GLU A 687 0.35 35.36 25.63
C GLU A 687 -1.05 35.46 25.01
N PHE A 688 -1.97 36.15 25.68
CA PHE A 688 -3.35 36.34 25.26
C PHE A 688 -3.62 37.76 24.71
N GLY A 689 -4.33 37.88 23.59
CA GLY A 689 -4.79 39.16 23.05
C GLY A 689 -3.95 39.70 21.88
N ASP A 690 -4.47 40.72 21.19
CA ASP A 690 -3.91 41.30 19.95
C ASP A 690 -3.66 42.80 20.12
N ASP A 691 -2.53 43.30 19.61
CA ASP A 691 -2.19 44.74 19.57
C ASP A 691 -3.12 45.53 18.61
N GLN A 692 -3.85 44.86 17.72
CA GLN A 692 -4.81 45.44 16.76
C GLN A 692 -6.28 45.35 17.23
N ALA A 693 -6.56 45.04 18.51
CA ALA A 693 -7.91 44.77 19.00
C ALA A 693 -8.91 45.92 18.71
N VAL A 694 -10.04 45.58 18.07
CA VAL A 694 -11.18 46.49 17.86
C VAL A 694 -11.92 46.72 19.18
N ALA A 695 -12.46 47.92 19.40
CA ALA A 695 -13.09 48.39 20.66
C ALA A 695 -14.29 47.57 21.22
N THR A 696 -14.61 46.40 20.67
CA THR A 696 -15.77 45.56 21.05
C THR A 696 -15.39 44.20 21.67
N GLN A 697 -14.11 43.89 21.90
CA GLN A 697 -13.66 42.63 22.50
C GLN A 697 -13.99 42.57 24.01
N THR A 698 -14.96 41.75 24.43
CA THR A 698 -15.39 41.77 25.83
C THR A 698 -14.42 41.06 26.78
N ARG A 699 -13.72 39.97 26.36
CA ARG A 699 -12.93 39.11 27.27
C ARG A 699 -11.62 38.56 26.70
N VAL A 700 -10.62 38.41 27.56
CA VAL A 700 -9.31 37.81 27.25
C VAL A 700 -9.32 36.30 27.54
N ASP A 701 -9.81 35.90 28.71
CA ASP A 701 -10.11 34.52 29.08
C ASP A 701 -11.50 34.41 29.74
N ALA A 702 -12.09 33.22 29.68
CA ALA A 702 -13.30 32.86 30.38
C ALA A 702 -13.13 31.49 31.03
N ILE A 703 -13.16 31.45 32.35
CA ILE A 703 -12.95 30.23 33.14
C ILE A 703 -14.21 30.00 33.98
N VAL A 704 -14.94 28.92 33.71
CA VAL A 704 -16.29 28.69 34.23
C VAL A 704 -16.38 27.28 34.82
N ASP A 705 -16.94 27.11 36.01
CA ASP A 705 -17.14 25.78 36.62
C ASP A 705 -15.88 24.90 36.66
N VAL A 706 -14.76 25.47 37.13
CA VAL A 706 -13.48 24.74 37.27
C VAL A 706 -13.25 24.35 38.73
N GLY A 707 -12.94 23.08 38.99
CA GLY A 707 -12.66 22.59 40.36
C GLY A 707 -11.42 23.26 40.97
N ASN A 708 -10.24 23.11 40.35
CA ASN A 708 -8.99 23.73 40.76
C ASN A 708 -8.37 24.54 39.63
N LEU A 709 -8.02 25.81 39.88
CA LEU A 709 -7.36 26.67 38.89
C LEU A 709 -5.96 27.06 39.37
N ILE A 710 -4.95 26.74 38.56
CA ILE A 710 -3.55 27.13 38.74
C ILE A 710 -3.16 27.99 37.54
N GLU A 711 -2.78 29.24 37.78
CA GLU A 711 -2.30 30.14 36.72
C GLU A 711 -0.97 30.79 37.12
N HIS A 712 -0.02 30.91 36.20
CA HIS A 712 1.20 31.70 36.40
C HIS A 712 1.77 32.24 35.08
N SER A 713 2.53 33.34 35.13
CA SER A 713 3.32 33.85 33.99
C SER A 713 2.58 34.09 32.66
N ASN A 714 1.26 34.25 32.68
CA ASN A 714 0.51 34.57 31.46
C ASN A 714 0.53 36.08 31.20
N ARG A 715 0.92 36.49 29.99
CA ARG A 715 0.91 37.87 29.50
C ARG A 715 -0.40 38.16 28.77
N VAL A 716 -0.89 39.40 28.89
CA VAL A 716 -2.05 39.91 28.16
C VAL A 716 -1.62 41.13 27.34
N THR A 717 -1.99 41.18 26.07
CA THR A 717 -1.70 42.26 25.10
C THR A 717 -3.00 42.83 24.52
N GLY A 718 -3.00 44.11 24.12
CA GLY A 718 -4.17 44.79 23.51
C GLY A 718 -5.08 45.65 24.43
N THR A 719 -6.08 46.30 23.83
CA THR A 719 -7.00 47.27 24.48
C THR A 719 -8.45 46.77 24.54
N LEU A 720 -8.79 45.85 25.47
CA LEU A 720 -10.05 45.76 26.24
C LEU A 720 -10.05 44.52 27.15
N THR A 721 -10.45 44.71 28.41
CA THR A 721 -9.76 44.12 29.56
C THR A 721 -10.73 43.49 30.57
N THR A 722 -11.38 42.37 30.26
CA THR A 722 -12.01 41.57 31.33
C THR A 722 -11.67 40.08 31.26
N ARG A 723 -11.25 39.53 32.41
CA ARG A 723 -11.18 38.09 32.68
C ARG A 723 -12.42 37.70 33.47
N THR A 724 -13.16 36.67 33.04
CA THR A 724 -14.39 36.25 33.76
C THR A 724 -14.22 34.88 34.40
N ARG A 725 -14.53 34.82 35.71
CA ARG A 725 -14.42 33.63 36.55
C ARG A 725 -15.71 33.43 37.35
N THR A 726 -16.55 32.49 36.96
CA THR A 726 -17.93 32.42 37.49
C THR A 726 -18.10 31.39 38.62
N THR A 727 -17.30 30.31 38.63
CA THR A 727 -17.37 29.25 39.65
C THR A 727 -16.02 28.52 39.73
N ILE A 728 -15.20 28.81 40.75
CA ILE A 728 -13.87 28.19 40.94
C ILE A 728 -13.79 27.55 42.33
N GLY A 729 -13.51 26.24 42.40
CA GLY A 729 -13.48 25.48 43.67
C GLY A 729 -12.30 25.80 44.60
N ALA A 730 -11.24 26.43 44.11
CA ALA A 730 -10.26 27.21 44.88
C ALA A 730 -9.33 27.92 43.89
N TRP A 731 -9.31 29.26 43.89
CA TRP A 731 -8.26 30.02 43.22
C TRP A 731 -7.10 30.23 44.20
N ARG A 732 -5.94 29.64 43.91
CA ARG A 732 -4.71 29.89 44.69
C ARG A 732 -3.81 30.83 43.91
N ALA A 733 -3.88 32.13 44.19
CA ALA A 733 -2.78 33.01 43.86
C ALA A 733 -1.54 32.63 44.70
N PRO A 734 -0.32 32.73 44.16
CA PRO A 734 0.88 32.71 45.00
C PRO A 734 0.76 33.84 46.03
N SER A 735 0.68 33.49 47.30
CA SER A 735 0.49 34.46 48.38
C SER A 735 1.83 35.08 48.71
N VAL A 736 1.97 36.38 48.43
CA VAL A 736 3.09 37.18 48.91
C VAL A 736 2.74 37.64 50.32
N LEU A 737 3.55 37.26 51.31
CA LEU A 737 3.44 37.71 52.68
C LEU A 737 4.52 38.73 52.96
N THR A 738 4.20 39.83 53.64
CA THR A 738 5.17 40.84 54.04
C THR A 738 5.01 41.16 55.52
N ALA A 739 6.13 41.36 56.21
CA ALA A 739 6.13 41.98 57.53
C ALA A 739 7.41 42.79 57.72
N SER A 740 7.35 43.78 58.60
CA SER A 740 8.47 44.65 58.93
C SER A 740 8.58 44.82 60.44
N ALA A 741 9.80 44.99 60.93
CA ALA A 741 10.09 45.31 62.31
C ALA A 741 11.18 46.39 62.38
N ALA A 742 11.12 47.26 63.38
CA ALA A 742 12.26 48.09 63.73
C ALA A 742 13.34 47.21 64.35
N TYR A 743 14.57 47.33 63.87
CA TYR A 743 15.71 46.61 64.40
C TYR A 743 16.93 47.53 64.46
N ASN A 744 17.58 47.53 65.62
CA ASN A 744 18.86 48.17 65.87
C ASN A 744 19.93 47.08 65.96
N PRO A 745 20.69 46.79 64.89
CA PRO A 745 21.80 45.86 64.97
C PRO A 745 22.78 46.32 66.06
N PRO A 746 23.35 45.40 66.86
CA PRO A 746 24.47 45.78 67.73
C PRO A 746 25.67 46.22 66.87
N ASN A 747 26.60 46.98 67.43
CA ASN A 747 27.88 47.25 66.78
C ASN A 747 28.59 45.93 66.44
N LEU A 748 28.83 45.68 65.16
CA LEU A 748 29.42 44.45 64.65
C LEU A 748 30.89 44.68 64.33
N VAL A 749 31.80 44.03 65.06
CA VAL A 749 33.22 44.01 64.68
C VAL A 749 33.43 43.19 63.39
N ASP A 750 34.61 43.27 62.79
CA ASP A 750 34.93 42.48 61.60
C ASP A 750 34.79 40.97 61.86
N GLY A 751 34.15 40.25 60.94
CA GLY A 751 33.80 38.84 61.04
C GLY A 751 32.62 38.51 61.98
N ASP A 752 32.09 39.49 62.72
CA ASP A 752 30.94 39.30 63.60
C ASP A 752 29.61 39.43 62.83
N GLY A 753 28.55 38.88 63.41
CA GLY A 753 27.21 39.11 62.89
C GLY A 753 26.11 38.87 63.91
N ALA A 754 25.00 39.52 63.67
CA ALA A 754 23.81 39.43 64.51
C ALA A 754 22.64 38.85 63.72
N THR A 755 21.87 37.97 64.38
CA THR A 755 20.66 37.40 63.82
C THR A 755 19.46 37.90 64.61
N THR A 756 18.44 38.39 63.90
CA THR A 756 17.15 38.76 64.48
C THR A 756 16.02 38.07 63.72
N THR A 757 14.79 38.19 64.20
CA THR A 757 13.62 37.56 63.58
C THR A 757 12.54 38.58 63.25
N VAL A 758 11.89 38.41 62.10
CA VAL A 758 10.68 39.13 61.69
C VAL A 758 9.53 38.11 61.65
N ALA A 759 8.46 38.37 62.40
CA ALA A 759 7.28 37.53 62.40
C ALA A 759 6.46 37.78 61.12
N VAL A 760 6.43 36.79 60.23
CA VAL A 760 5.62 36.81 59.00
C VAL A 760 4.57 35.71 59.10
N VAL A 761 3.41 36.03 59.67
CA VAL A 761 2.33 35.06 59.90
C VAL A 761 1.96 34.38 58.58
N GLY A 762 2.06 33.05 58.55
CA GLY A 762 1.73 32.23 57.38
C GLY A 762 2.94 31.79 56.52
N ALA A 763 4.15 32.26 56.83
CA ALA A 763 5.40 31.73 56.25
C ALA A 763 5.70 30.32 56.79
N ALA A 764 6.29 29.45 55.97
CA ALA A 764 6.71 28.10 56.33
C ALA A 764 8.18 27.85 55.93
N VAL A 765 8.85 26.93 56.61
CA VAL A 765 10.24 26.57 56.29
C VAL A 765 10.30 26.06 54.85
N GLY A 766 11.15 26.67 54.02
CA GLY A 766 11.26 26.39 52.59
C GLY A 766 10.70 27.49 51.67
N ASP A 767 9.94 28.46 52.20
CA ASP A 767 9.49 29.62 51.41
C ASP A 767 10.66 30.52 51.00
N VAL A 768 10.53 31.19 49.85
CA VAL A 768 11.55 32.12 49.35
C VAL A 768 11.45 33.45 50.10
N VAL A 769 12.56 33.88 50.70
CA VAL A 769 12.64 35.10 51.52
C VAL A 769 13.54 36.13 50.86
N GLN A 770 13.02 37.35 50.73
CA GLN A 770 13.80 38.53 50.37
C GLN A 770 13.78 39.52 51.54
N MET A 771 14.97 39.98 51.95
CA MET A 771 15.12 40.94 53.05
C MET A 771 15.56 42.31 52.54
N THR A 772 15.07 43.37 53.18
CA THR A 772 15.55 44.73 52.98
C THR A 772 15.71 45.44 54.32
N PHE A 773 16.65 46.39 54.40
CA PHE A 773 16.84 47.27 55.55
C PHE A 773 16.73 48.71 55.08
N SER A 774 16.14 49.58 55.90
CA SER A 774 15.84 50.97 55.48
C SER A 774 17.05 51.92 55.48
N LEU A 775 18.20 51.47 55.99
CA LEU A 775 19.43 52.25 56.07
C LEU A 775 20.53 51.59 55.24
N ASP A 776 21.53 52.37 54.86
CA ASP A 776 22.73 51.87 54.19
C ASP A 776 23.41 50.82 55.08
N LEU A 777 23.66 49.64 54.51
CA LEU A 777 24.32 48.53 55.22
C LEU A 777 25.83 48.75 55.40
N GLN A 778 26.42 49.77 54.77
CA GLN A 778 27.84 50.13 54.89
C GLN A 778 28.80 48.96 54.60
N GLY A 779 28.37 48.00 53.77
CA GLY A 779 29.14 46.79 53.43
C GLY A 779 28.75 45.54 54.23
N ILE A 780 27.83 45.63 55.20
CA ILE A 780 27.25 44.46 55.88
C ILE A 780 26.38 43.66 54.91
N ILE A 781 26.50 42.33 54.95
CA ILE A 781 25.68 41.39 54.18
C ILE A 781 24.40 41.08 54.96
N LEU A 782 23.24 41.28 54.33
CA LEU A 782 21.93 40.92 54.88
C LEU A 782 21.39 39.66 54.18
N ALA A 783 21.22 38.57 54.92
CA ALA A 783 20.62 37.33 54.44
C ALA A 783 19.35 36.99 55.24
N GLY A 784 18.34 36.39 54.59
CA GLY A 784 17.12 35.97 55.28
C GLY A 784 16.65 34.57 54.89
N TRP A 785 16.04 33.86 55.83
CA TRP A 785 15.45 32.54 55.62
C TRP A 785 14.29 32.30 56.58
N CYS A 786 13.36 31.43 56.22
CA CYS A 786 12.29 31.01 57.12
C CYS A 786 12.84 29.99 58.11
N SER A 787 13.06 30.41 59.36
CA SER A 787 13.68 29.58 60.40
C SER A 787 12.68 28.70 61.15
N ALA A 788 11.41 29.10 61.16
CA ALA A 788 10.30 28.33 61.72
C ALA A 788 8.98 28.83 61.12
N ALA A 789 7.89 28.09 61.29
CA ALA A 789 6.57 28.54 60.86
C ALA A 789 6.27 29.94 61.42
N GLY A 790 5.87 30.86 60.55
CA GLY A 790 5.57 32.25 60.87
C GLY A 790 6.78 33.14 61.14
N THR A 791 8.02 32.64 60.99
CA THR A 791 9.23 33.32 61.51
C THR A 791 10.34 33.37 60.46
N ILE A 792 10.72 34.57 60.06
CA ILE A 792 11.86 34.83 59.18
C ILE A 792 13.05 35.26 60.02
N SER A 793 14.17 34.54 59.93
CA SER A 793 15.44 34.98 60.49
C SER A 793 16.18 35.85 59.49
N ALA A 794 16.83 36.90 60.00
CA ALA A 794 17.65 37.83 59.23
C ALA A 794 19.03 37.94 59.86
N ARG A 795 20.07 37.65 59.10
CA ARG A 795 21.47 37.74 59.50
C ARG A 795 22.11 38.98 58.91
N PHE A 796 22.65 39.83 59.76
CA PHE A 796 23.59 40.90 59.40
C PHE A 796 25.00 40.37 59.67
N GLN A 797 25.84 40.30 58.64
CA GLN A 797 27.21 39.80 58.72
C GLN A 797 28.19 40.89 58.26
N ASN A 798 29.13 41.28 59.13
CA ASN A 798 30.14 42.29 58.81
C ASN A 798 31.45 41.61 58.35
N GLU A 799 31.90 41.94 57.15
CA GLU A 799 33.13 41.42 56.54
C GLU A 799 33.99 42.57 55.95
N THR A 800 33.90 43.76 56.57
CA THR A 800 34.46 45.00 56.02
C THR A 800 35.85 45.37 56.54
N GLY A 801 36.44 44.58 57.44
CA GLY A 801 37.76 44.85 58.04
C GLY A 801 37.74 45.82 59.23
N GLY A 802 36.59 46.35 59.61
CA GLY A 802 36.42 47.27 60.74
C GLY A 802 35.04 47.15 61.40
N ALA A 803 34.88 47.73 62.59
CA ALA A 803 33.59 47.68 63.30
C ALA A 803 32.57 48.64 62.67
N ILE A 804 31.34 48.17 62.46
CA ILE A 804 30.22 48.95 61.91
C ILE A 804 29.06 48.96 62.93
N ASP A 805 28.64 50.16 63.31
CA ASP A 805 27.48 50.41 64.17
C ASP A 805 26.34 50.99 63.32
N LEU A 806 25.44 50.12 62.86
CA LEU A 806 24.27 50.53 62.09
C LEU A 806 23.23 51.13 63.05
N ALA A 807 22.71 52.31 62.72
CA ALA A 807 21.58 52.87 63.45
C ALA A 807 20.31 52.00 63.31
N SER A 808 19.36 52.20 64.22
CA SER A 808 18.06 51.52 64.17
C SER A 808 17.32 51.84 62.87
N GLY A 809 16.94 50.81 62.13
CA GLY A 809 16.21 50.91 60.86
C GLY A 809 15.02 49.96 60.80
N THR A 810 14.29 49.98 59.69
CA THR A 810 13.19 49.07 59.42
C THR A 810 13.69 47.89 58.61
N LEU A 811 13.63 46.70 59.20
CA LEU A 811 13.91 45.43 58.56
C LEU A 811 12.61 44.85 57.98
N THR A 812 12.56 44.62 56.67
CA THR A 812 11.37 44.09 55.99
C THR A 812 11.66 42.73 55.38
N ALA A 813 10.78 41.78 55.65
CA ALA A 813 10.78 40.45 55.03
C ALA A 813 9.63 40.37 54.02
N ARG A 814 9.95 40.00 52.78
CA ARG A 814 8.99 39.61 51.75
C ARG A 814 9.13 38.11 51.49
N VAL A 815 8.07 37.37 51.75
CA VAL A 815 8.03 35.91 51.62
C VAL A 815 7.13 35.56 50.44
N GLN A 816 7.68 34.83 49.48
CA GLN A 816 6.91 34.21 48.41
C GLN A 816 6.63 32.76 48.80
N LYS A 817 5.35 32.46 49.02
CA LYS A 817 4.89 31.12 49.38
C LYS A 817 5.00 30.18 48.17
N LEU A 818 5.70 29.06 48.34
CA LEU A 818 5.87 28.03 47.29
C LEU A 818 4.74 26.99 47.28
#